data_AF-A0A0L6VLM5-F1
#
_entry.id   AF-A0A0L6VLM5-F1
#
_cell.length_a   1.000
_cell.length_b   1.000
_cell.length_c   1.000
_cell.angle_alpha   90.00
_cell.angle_beta   90.00
_cell.angle_gamma   90.00
#
_symmetry.space_group_name_H-M   'P 1'
#
loop_
_entity.id
_entity.type
_entity.pdbx_description
1 polymer ?
#
loop_
_entity_poly.entity_id
_entity_poly.type
_entity_poly.pdbx_seq_one_letter_code
_entity_poly.pdbx_strand_id
1 'polypeptide(L)'
;MTSPTRPLVLSHTPSGARVSFPVPASETLLAQVEIARDDFLRWLDQLADSPLLQLNSQLGEESEDEEEADEIDQADSAQKSAQAQHQRTLEANLILLAHYLQFLSNRPSDRDLIQATLNHFHSEILENSCIDLHSAAFRQTSSEEARRLVIKAYYLARHAISDTTPDLPSPPVGRLWKHDEPQKKLVGVFGGQGVNETYWQELVNLHALYSPILHPFLESADHHLQSLSSSDHAQASSLYKHHGIKILKWLTKPSSRPPTPYLASCAISLPLIGLVQIAHYITLGGAQGLSPNQLSSQLLGGVTGHSQGVVVAALIAGQLPSNKDTWSEFHQSALHAITALFHIGFQGSVAFPQTSLPPKLTGITAENEGVPTPMLAVTGLSLDHLQKCIDSIASHLTEDKPATEPVAQVSLFNGSKAFVVTGHPRALVPFSKRLPVFSMRFLPIGVPYHSHHLKGCTSRMMRPVAEGGIGEDEQAWWEAHKATLGCPVFNTETGDDMRTETKGFLEALADQIFTSPIKWTRACAFPEDTTHIIDFGLGTLSGIGSLVARNTEGKGHRIVFAGLPASGQGNKIMNEVYDSTQIIREQRWSEKYKIRLVKTKDGRLQIDTPFSRLLTGGGHYNAKALRSKISAIRAKLQKPGLGFTLNALYINQKQWAFQFPLWLQMRKEGLPMEGFVVAAGIPSTEKAKEIIDGLRDAGIKHVSFKPGSVDGIRQVVNIAALNPDFPVICQWTGGRAGGHHSCEDFHQPILATYASIRSQPNLILVVGSGFGSAEDVYPYLTGQWSRDRFGVEMMPFDGVLFASRMMVAKEAATSQSVKELIVQAAGVSDEEWEGTYQRETGGIITVTSELGEPIHKIATRGIKLWKEFDVTVFALPRDKRAAWLETHKDYVIKRLNADFQKPWFAEKDGQPAELGDMTYKETVNRLVRLMYVTHQSRWIDPTLRNLVGDWLRRIEERLSVVNGPAKVSEIQSYSELDDPFPKLETFFARYPEASTQILASEDIAYFLALCQRPGQKPVPFIPVLDAQFGIWFKKDSLWQAEDIDAVIDQDPQRVAILQGPVAVRHSKTTEETAEEILRGIESGIVSRLLADEYGNDEKAVPREDYLCRESGMSSSEKTAMLETARIRYRVKPAAEGPERLVHTYDIDGVLPAPAQWHASLAGQPAGWLSALLRSISLLQGNDYVENRIATLLAPKHYQRVTVLTDRLGHPINVKVFGGLPSSGPTDVPLAVEA
;
A
#
# COMPACT_ATOMS: atom_id res chain seq x y z
N MET A 1 51.27 -9.15 29.97
CA MET A 1 52.03 -7.89 30.06
C MET A 1 51.66 -7.09 28.81
N THR A 2 50.93 -5.99 28.95
CA THR A 2 50.55 -5.11 27.83
C THR A 2 51.76 -4.27 27.42
N SER A 3 52.11 -4.29 26.13
CA SER A 3 53.14 -3.44 25.56
C SER A 3 52.80 -1.96 25.79
N PRO A 4 53.77 -1.08 26.10
CA PRO A 4 53.50 0.35 26.27
C PRO A 4 52.96 0.97 24.98
N THR A 5 51.95 1.83 25.08
CA THR A 5 51.32 2.55 23.95
C THR A 5 51.35 4.07 24.17
N ARG A 6 51.32 4.86 23.09
CA ARG A 6 51.21 6.32 23.10
C ARG A 6 49.99 6.73 22.26
N PRO A 7 49.21 7.77 22.65
CA PRO A 7 48.09 8.22 21.83
C PRO A 7 48.57 9.00 20.60
N LEU A 8 48.10 8.61 19.42
CA LEU A 8 48.14 9.42 18.20
C LEU A 8 46.86 10.24 18.12
N VAL A 9 47.00 11.56 17.98
CA VAL A 9 45.89 12.49 17.81
C VAL A 9 45.90 13.04 16.38
N LEU A 10 44.81 12.82 15.65
CA LEU A 10 44.51 13.45 14.38
C LEU A 10 43.51 14.58 14.64
N SER A 11 43.82 15.80 14.20
CA SER A 11 42.93 16.95 14.35
C SER A 11 42.97 17.78 13.09
N HIS A 12 41.81 17.98 12.47
CA HIS A 12 41.67 18.79 11.27
C HIS A 12 40.86 20.05 11.59
N THR A 13 41.56 21.16 11.81
CA THR A 13 40.98 22.43 12.26
C THR A 13 39.85 22.96 11.36
N PRO A 14 39.94 22.92 10.01
CA PRO A 14 38.88 23.43 9.14
C PRO A 14 37.53 22.71 9.28
N SER A 15 37.53 21.41 9.61
CA SER A 15 36.30 20.63 9.81
C SER A 15 35.90 20.45 11.27
N GLY A 16 36.78 20.77 12.22
CA GLY A 16 36.57 20.50 13.65
C GLY A 16 36.68 19.02 14.05
N ALA A 17 36.98 18.11 13.10
CA ALA A 17 37.11 16.69 13.37
C ALA A 17 38.39 16.36 14.16
N ARG A 18 38.26 15.45 15.13
CA ARG A 18 39.35 15.01 16.00
C ARG A 18 39.20 13.55 16.41
N VAL A 19 40.23 12.75 16.14
CA VAL A 19 40.28 11.32 16.49
C VAL A 19 41.57 11.05 17.28
N SER A 20 41.49 10.20 18.30
CA SER A 20 42.64 9.82 19.13
C SER A 20 42.64 8.32 19.41
N PHE A 21 43.75 7.63 19.11
CA PHE A 21 43.86 6.19 19.31
C PHE A 21 45.28 5.74 19.70
N PRO A 22 45.42 4.60 20.41
CA PRO A 22 46.72 4.14 20.90
C PRO A 22 47.57 3.49 19.77
N VAL A 23 48.86 3.81 19.74
CA VAL A 23 49.88 3.16 18.89
C VAL A 23 51.02 2.57 19.76
N PRO A 24 51.66 1.46 19.36
CA PRO A 24 52.80 0.88 20.11
C PRO A 24 53.96 1.86 20.31
N ALA A 25 54.55 1.87 21.51
CA ALA A 25 55.62 2.80 21.88
C ALA A 25 57.03 2.28 21.53
N SER A 26 57.30 1.95 20.26
CA SER A 26 58.66 1.73 19.76
C SER A 26 59.25 3.03 19.20
N GLU A 27 60.53 3.31 19.47
CA GLU A 27 61.17 4.57 19.04
C GLU A 27 61.10 4.78 17.51
N THR A 28 61.24 3.70 16.73
CA THR A 28 61.16 3.74 15.26
C THR A 28 59.75 4.07 14.76
N LEU A 29 58.70 3.53 15.39
CA LEU A 29 57.30 3.78 15.01
C LEU A 29 56.85 5.18 15.42
N LEU A 30 57.32 5.70 16.56
CA LEU A 30 56.95 7.03 17.04
C LEU A 30 57.42 8.16 16.11
N ALA A 31 58.64 8.07 15.56
CA ALA A 31 59.12 9.03 14.58
C ALA A 31 58.30 8.97 13.28
N GLN A 32 57.90 7.77 12.87
CA GLN A 32 57.07 7.54 11.69
C GLN A 32 55.64 8.09 11.86
N VAL A 33 55.05 7.94 13.05
CA VAL A 33 53.72 8.46 13.42
C VAL A 33 53.64 9.98 13.22
N GLU A 34 54.63 10.73 13.69
CA GLU A 34 54.62 12.20 13.61
C GLU A 34 54.75 12.68 12.16
N ILE A 35 55.63 12.05 11.37
CA ILE A 35 55.81 12.35 9.94
C ILE A 35 54.53 12.02 9.16
N ALA A 36 53.95 10.83 9.37
CA ALA A 36 52.75 10.39 8.67
C ALA A 36 51.54 11.27 8.98
N ARG A 37 51.39 11.74 10.23
CA ARG A 37 50.33 12.67 10.62
C ARG A 37 50.45 14.00 9.88
N ASP A 38 51.64 14.60 9.85
CA ASP A 38 51.84 15.92 9.27
C ASP A 38 51.78 15.90 7.73
N ASP A 39 52.21 14.79 7.10
CA ASP A 39 51.99 14.54 5.67
C ASP A 39 50.50 14.34 5.36
N PHE A 40 49.77 13.60 6.21
CA PHE A 40 48.34 13.33 6.05
C PHE A 40 47.51 14.61 6.06
N LEU A 41 47.73 15.50 7.03
CA LEU A 41 46.96 16.75 7.12
C LEU A 41 47.18 17.64 5.89
N ARG A 42 48.42 17.73 5.40
CA ARG A 42 48.74 18.44 4.14
C ARG A 42 48.09 17.80 2.92
N TRP A 43 47.97 16.47 2.90
CA TRP A 43 47.27 15.75 1.83
C TRP A 43 45.76 15.98 1.90
N LEU A 44 45.18 15.98 3.10
CA LEU A 44 43.76 16.20 3.33
C LEU A 44 43.33 17.61 2.91
N ASP A 45 44.15 18.63 3.20
CA ASP A 45 43.90 20.03 2.79
C ASP A 45 43.84 20.22 1.26
N GLN A 46 44.38 19.28 0.48
CA GLN A 46 44.34 19.31 -0.99
C GLN A 46 43.05 18.69 -1.56
N LEU A 47 42.24 18.02 -0.74
CA LEU A 47 40.99 17.38 -1.15
C LEU A 47 39.81 18.33 -1.02
N ALA A 48 39.68 19.25 -1.98
CA ALA A 48 38.62 20.27 -2.00
C ALA A 48 37.18 19.68 -2.00
N ASP A 49 37.00 18.49 -2.56
CA ASP A 49 35.69 17.80 -2.67
C ASP A 49 35.45 16.76 -1.56
N SER A 50 36.15 16.86 -0.42
CA SER A 50 35.98 15.90 0.68
C SER A 50 34.59 16.02 1.33
N PRO A 51 33.90 14.88 1.62
CA PRO A 51 32.68 14.88 2.42
C PRO A 51 32.86 15.53 3.81
N LEU A 52 34.10 15.53 4.32
CA LEU A 52 34.47 16.14 5.60
C LEU A 52 34.28 17.66 5.62
N LEU A 53 34.48 18.33 4.48
CA LEU A 53 34.36 19.78 4.34
C LEU A 53 32.91 20.20 4.01
N GLN A 54 32.14 19.33 3.36
CA GLN A 54 30.73 19.56 2.99
C GLN A 54 29.78 19.56 4.21
N LEU A 55 30.13 18.83 5.27
CA LEU A 55 29.39 18.81 6.54
C LEU A 55 29.27 20.20 7.20
N ASN A 56 30.21 21.11 6.93
CA ASN A 56 30.21 22.47 7.49
C ASN A 56 29.52 23.51 6.59
N SER A 57 29.39 23.29 5.27
CA SER A 57 28.70 24.24 4.37
C SER A 57 27.18 24.25 4.56
N GLN A 58 26.60 23.17 5.09
CA GLN A 58 25.17 23.08 5.42
C GLN A 58 24.77 23.94 6.64
N LEU A 59 25.73 24.47 7.41
CA LEU A 59 25.48 25.40 8.53
C LEU A 59 24.94 26.77 8.07
N GLY A 60 25.11 27.14 6.79
CA GLY A 60 24.75 28.46 6.28
C GLY A 60 23.36 28.57 5.67
N GLU A 61 22.71 27.46 5.32
CA GLU A 61 21.39 27.46 4.66
C GLU A 61 20.25 27.10 5.63
N GLU A 62 20.47 26.25 6.64
CA GLU A 62 19.41 25.90 7.63
C GLU A 62 19.12 27.04 8.63
N SER A 63 20.03 28.02 8.79
CA SER A 63 19.85 29.13 9.73
C SER A 63 18.87 30.22 9.26
N GLU A 64 18.49 30.23 7.98
CA GLU A 64 17.49 31.19 7.46
C GLU A 64 16.04 30.66 7.52
N ASP A 65 15.84 29.33 7.67
CA ASP A 65 14.51 28.70 7.70
C ASP A 65 13.99 28.42 9.13
N GLU A 66 14.81 28.58 10.18
CA GLU A 66 14.42 28.32 11.59
C GLU A 66 13.85 29.56 12.33
N GLU A 67 13.70 30.72 11.70
CA GLU A 67 13.18 31.95 12.37
C GLU A 67 11.63 32.02 12.52
N GLU A 68 10.86 31.00 12.09
CA GLU A 68 9.41 30.90 12.35
C GLU A 68 9.02 29.59 13.06
N ALA A 69 9.33 29.46 14.36
CA ALA A 69 8.74 28.42 15.21
C ALA A 69 8.28 28.99 16.57
N ASP A 70 6.98 28.85 16.85
CA ASP A 70 6.29 29.37 18.04
C ASP A 70 6.84 28.86 19.39
N GLU A 71 6.77 29.73 20.42
CA GLU A 71 7.41 29.64 21.75
C GLU A 71 6.99 28.48 22.68
N ILE A 72 6.28 27.44 22.24
CA ILE A 72 5.69 26.44 23.17
C ILE A 72 6.52 25.16 23.37
N ASP A 73 7.60 24.91 22.60
CA ASP A 73 8.31 23.59 22.64
C ASP A 73 9.86 23.65 22.80
N GLN A 74 10.38 24.65 23.52
CA GLN A 74 11.83 24.91 23.64
C GLN A 74 12.65 23.79 24.31
N ALA A 75 12.05 22.93 25.13
CA ALA A 75 12.78 21.87 25.82
C ALA A 75 13.05 20.65 24.90
N ASP A 76 12.08 20.30 24.07
CA ASP A 76 12.16 19.15 23.16
C ASP A 76 12.98 19.50 21.90
N SER A 77 12.97 20.77 21.48
CA SER A 77 13.80 21.28 20.37
C SER A 77 15.30 21.38 20.75
N ALA A 78 15.62 21.85 21.95
CA ALA A 78 17.00 21.95 22.44
C ALA A 78 17.66 20.57 22.57
N GLN A 79 16.89 19.57 23.02
CA GLN A 79 17.38 18.20 23.16
C GLN A 79 17.63 17.53 21.81
N LYS A 80 16.74 17.77 20.81
CA LYS A 80 16.92 17.31 19.42
C LYS A 80 18.12 17.99 18.73
N SER A 81 18.30 19.29 18.93
CA SER A 81 19.43 20.07 18.39
C SER A 81 20.79 19.57 18.94
N ALA A 82 20.88 19.34 20.26
CA ALA A 82 22.09 18.82 20.88
C ALA A 82 22.45 17.41 20.38
N GLN A 83 21.45 16.57 20.15
CA GLN A 83 21.62 15.20 19.66
C GLN A 83 22.08 15.19 18.18
N ALA A 84 21.52 16.07 17.35
CA ALA A 84 21.96 16.27 15.95
C ALA A 84 23.41 16.75 15.86
N GLN A 85 23.81 17.69 16.72
CA GLN A 85 25.20 18.19 16.76
C GLN A 85 26.21 17.11 17.21
N HIS A 86 25.82 16.28 18.17
CA HIS A 86 26.64 15.14 18.61
C HIS A 86 26.84 14.13 17.47
N GLN A 87 25.78 13.78 16.75
CA GLN A 87 25.85 12.87 15.61
C GLN A 87 26.74 13.41 14.48
N ARG A 88 26.62 14.70 14.15
CA ARG A 88 27.49 15.37 13.16
C ARG A 88 28.97 15.29 13.54
N THR A 89 29.29 15.46 14.83
CA THR A 89 30.68 15.36 15.33
C THR A 89 31.23 13.94 15.18
N LEU A 90 30.41 12.92 15.50
CA LEU A 90 30.80 11.51 15.33
C LEU A 90 31.05 11.16 13.86
N GLU A 91 30.18 11.64 12.95
CA GLU A 91 30.34 11.45 11.51
C GLU A 91 31.64 12.09 11.00
N ALA A 92 31.93 13.35 11.37
CA ALA A 92 33.14 14.04 10.97
C ALA A 92 34.42 13.31 11.44
N ASN A 93 34.40 12.75 12.66
CA ASN A 93 35.50 11.95 13.20
C ASN A 93 35.70 10.64 12.41
N LEU A 94 34.61 9.95 12.06
CA LEU A 94 34.67 8.73 11.25
C LEU A 94 35.24 9.01 9.85
N ILE A 95 34.81 10.08 9.21
CA ILE A 95 35.30 10.48 7.88
C ILE A 95 36.80 10.83 7.94
N LEU A 96 37.25 11.54 8.98
CA LEU A 96 38.67 11.83 9.19
C LEU A 96 39.51 10.54 9.34
N LEU A 97 39.00 9.58 10.12
CA LEU A 97 39.64 8.27 10.31
C LEU A 97 39.69 7.46 8.99
N ALA A 98 38.63 7.48 8.19
CA ALA A 98 38.57 6.83 6.89
C ALA A 98 39.57 7.44 5.90
N HIS A 99 39.67 8.77 5.83
CA HIS A 99 40.69 9.43 5.01
C HIS A 99 42.11 9.08 5.46
N TYR A 100 42.35 8.96 6.77
CA TYR A 100 43.65 8.53 7.28
C TYR A 100 44.00 7.11 6.84
N LEU A 101 43.06 6.16 6.97
CA LEU A 101 43.24 4.79 6.45
C LEU A 101 43.53 4.76 4.95
N GLN A 102 42.79 5.54 4.17
CA GLN A 102 43.00 5.66 2.72
C GLN A 102 44.39 6.22 2.39
N PHE A 103 44.85 7.24 3.11
CA PHE A 103 46.16 7.84 2.95
C PHE A 103 47.28 6.82 3.23
N LEU A 104 47.19 6.11 4.36
CA LEU A 104 48.19 5.11 4.76
C LEU A 104 48.27 3.95 3.77
N SER A 105 47.14 3.53 3.18
CA SER A 105 47.08 2.38 2.27
C SER A 105 47.91 2.57 0.99
N ASN A 106 48.21 3.80 0.62
CA ASN A 106 49.06 4.11 -0.53
C ASN A 106 50.56 4.14 -0.18
N ARG A 107 50.94 3.86 1.09
CA ARG A 107 52.30 3.99 1.61
C ARG A 107 52.75 2.66 2.24
N PRO A 108 53.45 1.80 1.49
CA PRO A 108 53.87 0.48 1.96
C PRO A 108 54.77 0.49 3.22
N SER A 109 55.42 1.61 3.52
CA SER A 109 56.22 1.81 4.73
C SER A 109 55.39 1.82 6.01
N ASP A 110 54.08 2.11 5.93
CA ASP A 110 53.25 2.48 7.07
C ASP A 110 52.38 1.33 7.60
N ARG A 111 52.78 0.07 7.35
CA ARG A 111 52.01 -1.14 7.72
C ARG A 111 51.62 -1.20 9.21
N ASP A 112 52.55 -0.88 10.10
CA ASP A 112 52.30 -0.90 11.55
C ASP A 112 51.25 0.16 11.96
N LEU A 113 51.22 1.31 11.27
CA LEU A 113 50.21 2.35 11.47
C LEU A 113 48.84 1.92 10.94
N ILE A 114 48.80 1.23 9.79
CA ILE A 114 47.56 0.66 9.25
C ILE A 114 46.97 -0.33 10.25
N GLN A 115 47.79 -1.24 10.79
CA GLN A 115 47.35 -2.23 11.78
C GLN A 115 46.79 -1.58 13.06
N ALA A 116 47.50 -0.59 13.62
CA ALA A 116 47.03 0.12 14.81
C ALA A 116 45.71 0.87 14.56
N THR A 117 45.58 1.50 13.38
CA THR A 117 44.38 2.24 13.00
C THR A 117 43.20 1.30 12.77
N LEU A 118 43.40 0.15 12.12
CA LEU A 118 42.36 -0.87 11.93
C LEU A 118 41.92 -1.51 13.26
N ASN A 119 42.84 -1.75 14.21
CA ASN A 119 42.47 -2.25 15.54
C ASN A 119 41.54 -1.26 16.26
N HIS A 120 41.83 0.04 16.19
CA HIS A 120 40.94 1.08 16.71
C HIS A 120 39.61 1.13 15.96
N PHE A 121 39.63 0.98 14.64
CA PHE A 121 38.41 0.92 13.83
C PHE A 121 37.52 -0.26 14.25
N HIS A 122 38.11 -1.44 14.48
CA HIS A 122 37.37 -2.60 14.97
C HIS A 122 36.80 -2.41 16.38
N SER A 123 37.54 -1.76 17.29
CA SER A 123 37.08 -1.57 18.67
C SER A 123 35.97 -0.53 18.78
N GLU A 124 36.15 0.65 18.18
CA GLU A 124 35.24 1.79 18.35
C GLU A 124 34.14 1.83 17.28
N ILE A 125 34.49 1.63 16.00
CA ILE A 125 33.54 1.81 14.89
C ILE A 125 32.72 0.54 14.67
N LEU A 126 33.34 -0.64 14.78
CA LEU A 126 32.67 -1.94 14.63
C LEU A 126 32.26 -2.58 15.96
N GLU A 127 32.38 -1.85 17.07
CA GLU A 127 31.98 -2.29 18.42
C GLU A 127 32.55 -3.68 18.80
N ASN A 128 33.85 -3.87 18.62
CA ASN A 128 34.55 -5.16 18.78
C ASN A 128 33.98 -6.27 17.89
N SER A 129 33.74 -5.95 16.61
CA SER A 129 33.17 -6.87 15.61
C SER A 129 31.73 -7.32 15.94
N CYS A 130 30.97 -6.51 16.69
CA CYS A 130 29.54 -6.74 16.91
C CYS A 130 28.72 -6.37 15.66
N ILE A 131 29.08 -5.27 14.99
CA ILE A 131 28.43 -4.76 13.79
C ILE A 131 29.37 -4.85 12.58
N ASP A 132 28.83 -5.16 11.40
CA ASP A 132 29.60 -5.16 10.16
C ASP A 132 29.88 -3.73 9.66
N LEU A 133 30.87 -3.61 8.76
CA LEU A 133 31.32 -2.34 8.21
C LEU A 133 30.22 -1.58 7.46
N HIS A 134 29.40 -2.27 6.68
CA HIS A 134 28.37 -1.64 5.85
C HIS A 134 27.25 -1.08 6.72
N SER A 135 26.82 -1.83 7.74
CA SER A 135 25.88 -1.35 8.74
C SER A 135 26.44 -0.22 9.59
N ALA A 136 27.71 -0.29 9.99
CA ALA A 136 28.37 0.78 10.73
C ALA A 136 28.44 2.07 9.88
N ALA A 137 28.91 1.96 8.64
CA ALA A 137 28.96 3.08 7.70
C ALA A 137 27.56 3.68 7.48
N PHE A 138 26.52 2.84 7.31
CA PHE A 138 25.16 3.31 7.14
C PHE A 138 24.59 4.04 8.37
N ARG A 139 24.82 3.50 9.58
CA ARG A 139 24.32 4.09 10.83
C ARG A 139 25.05 5.38 11.22
N GLN A 140 26.34 5.51 10.86
CA GLN A 140 27.21 6.58 11.33
C GLN A 140 27.48 7.68 10.29
N THR A 141 26.92 7.58 9.08
CA THR A 141 27.07 8.61 8.05
C THR A 141 25.74 8.97 7.38
N SER A 142 25.60 10.23 7.00
CA SER A 142 24.38 10.80 6.42
C SER A 142 24.37 10.71 4.89
N SER A 143 25.51 10.99 4.24
CA SER A 143 25.66 11.00 2.77
C SER A 143 26.14 9.68 2.16
N GLU A 144 25.79 9.44 0.90
CA GLU A 144 26.26 8.25 0.16
C GLU A 144 27.78 8.33 -0.10
N GLU A 145 28.30 9.53 -0.33
CA GLU A 145 29.71 9.81 -0.55
C GLU A 145 30.55 9.43 0.68
N ALA A 146 30.11 9.81 1.88
CA ALA A 146 30.75 9.43 3.13
C ALA A 146 30.70 7.91 3.36
N ARG A 147 29.54 7.26 3.14
CA ARG A 147 29.41 5.79 3.20
C ARG A 147 30.42 5.09 2.32
N ARG A 148 30.51 5.51 1.04
CA ARG A 148 31.42 4.93 0.05
C ARG A 148 32.89 5.10 0.45
N LEU A 149 33.26 6.26 0.98
CA LEU A 149 34.63 6.53 1.46
C LEU A 149 35.01 5.59 2.60
N VAL A 150 34.16 5.45 3.61
CA VAL A 150 34.43 4.60 4.79
C VAL A 150 34.65 3.15 4.36
N ILE A 151 33.75 2.62 3.53
CA ILE A 151 33.83 1.24 3.02
C ILE A 151 35.13 1.04 2.23
N LYS A 152 35.40 1.93 1.27
CA LYS A 152 36.60 1.87 0.42
C LYS A 152 37.89 1.92 1.24
N ALA A 153 37.99 2.88 2.16
CA ALA A 153 39.19 3.09 2.96
C ALA A 153 39.53 1.87 3.81
N TYR A 154 38.52 1.25 4.43
CA TYR A 154 38.70 0.04 5.23
C TYR A 154 39.21 -1.13 4.40
N TYR A 155 38.61 -1.43 3.23
CA TYR A 155 39.05 -2.56 2.42
C TYR A 155 40.41 -2.36 1.75
N LEU A 156 40.75 -1.11 1.37
CA LEU A 156 42.10 -0.75 0.92
C LEU A 156 43.13 -1.03 2.02
N ALA A 157 42.87 -0.53 3.23
CA ALA A 157 43.77 -0.70 4.38
C ALA A 157 43.93 -2.16 4.77
N ARG A 158 42.83 -2.92 4.83
CA ARG A 158 42.84 -4.33 5.22
C ARG A 158 43.67 -5.19 4.26
N HIS A 159 43.54 -4.97 2.96
CA HIS A 159 44.31 -5.75 1.96
C HIS A 159 45.78 -5.32 1.88
N ALA A 160 46.13 -4.09 2.26
CA ALA A 160 47.53 -3.63 2.29
C ALA A 160 48.40 -4.40 3.32
N ILE A 161 47.78 -5.12 4.28
CA ILE A 161 48.46 -5.83 5.37
C ILE A 161 48.09 -7.33 5.49
N SER A 162 47.17 -7.87 4.67
CA SER A 162 46.55 -9.19 4.94
C SER A 162 47.48 -10.41 4.81
N ASP A 163 48.59 -10.30 4.07
CA ASP A 163 49.49 -11.44 3.80
C ASP A 163 50.53 -11.69 4.92
N THR A 164 50.60 -10.83 5.94
CA THR A 164 51.75 -10.80 6.87
C THR A 164 51.43 -10.73 8.37
N THR A 165 50.16 -10.64 8.78
CA THR A 165 49.81 -10.34 10.18
C THR A 165 48.61 -11.17 10.68
N PRO A 166 48.81 -12.14 11.59
CA PRO A 166 47.74 -13.00 12.12
C PRO A 166 46.82 -12.35 13.18
N ASP A 167 47.12 -11.12 13.63
CA ASP A 167 46.47 -10.50 14.80
C ASP A 167 45.28 -9.56 14.48
N LEU A 168 44.89 -9.37 13.21
CA LEU A 168 43.74 -8.53 12.85
C LEU A 168 42.42 -9.34 12.94
N PRO A 169 41.38 -8.86 13.65
CA PRO A 169 40.09 -9.54 13.70
C PRO A 169 39.46 -9.72 12.30
N SER A 170 38.85 -10.88 12.06
CA SER A 170 38.04 -11.10 10.85
C SER A 170 36.83 -10.17 10.81
N PRO A 171 36.35 -9.77 9.61
CA PRO A 171 35.10 -9.02 9.50
C PRO A 171 33.95 -9.87 10.04
N PRO A 172 32.94 -9.26 10.69
CA PRO A 172 31.71 -9.96 11.03
C PRO A 172 31.04 -10.50 9.77
N VAL A 173 30.61 -11.76 9.83
CA VAL A 173 29.80 -12.38 8.79
C VAL A 173 28.34 -12.01 9.02
N GLY A 174 27.63 -11.61 7.97
CA GLY A 174 26.20 -11.33 8.01
C GLY A 174 25.40 -12.55 8.47
N ARG A 175 24.34 -12.34 9.25
CA ARG A 175 23.47 -13.40 9.80
C ARG A 175 22.86 -14.29 8.72
N LEU A 176 22.57 -13.70 7.55
CA LEU A 176 22.08 -14.45 6.39
C LEU A 176 23.07 -15.49 5.88
N TRP A 177 24.36 -15.45 6.24
CA TRP A 177 25.35 -16.42 5.77
C TRP A 177 25.82 -17.42 6.84
N LYS A 178 25.33 -17.31 8.07
CA LYS A 178 25.69 -18.23 9.17
C LYS A 178 24.76 -19.44 9.26
N HIS A 179 25.27 -20.60 9.68
CA HIS A 179 24.46 -21.82 9.82
C HIS A 179 23.66 -21.91 11.14
N ASP A 180 23.86 -20.97 12.05
CA ASP A 180 23.28 -20.95 13.40
C ASP A 180 21.84 -20.43 13.47
N GLU A 181 21.25 -20.08 12.33
CA GLU A 181 19.88 -19.56 12.22
C GLU A 181 18.88 -20.66 11.80
N PRO A 182 18.16 -21.28 12.76
CA PRO A 182 17.17 -22.30 12.45
C PRO A 182 16.03 -21.67 11.62
N GLN A 183 15.57 -22.41 10.61
CA GLN A 183 14.46 -22.06 9.69
C GLN A 183 14.81 -21.11 8.53
N LYS A 184 16.06 -20.64 8.40
CA LYS A 184 16.47 -19.83 7.24
C LYS A 184 16.64 -20.71 6.00
N LYS A 185 16.01 -20.31 4.89
CA LYS A 185 16.21 -20.89 3.56
C LYS A 185 16.35 -19.78 2.52
N LEU A 186 17.47 -19.79 1.81
CA LEU A 186 17.84 -18.75 0.85
C LEU A 186 17.77 -19.29 -0.57
N VAL A 187 17.38 -18.39 -1.48
CA VAL A 187 17.37 -18.59 -2.92
C VAL A 187 18.18 -17.47 -3.58
N GLY A 188 18.93 -17.77 -4.64
CA GLY A 188 19.63 -16.77 -5.43
C GLY A 188 18.94 -16.49 -6.77
N VAL A 189 18.75 -15.22 -7.12
CA VAL A 189 18.26 -14.82 -8.46
C VAL A 189 19.27 -13.94 -9.17
N PHE A 190 19.42 -14.18 -10.47
CA PHE A 190 20.33 -13.46 -11.34
C PHE A 190 19.55 -12.76 -12.46
N GLY A 191 19.92 -11.53 -12.78
CA GLY A 191 19.27 -10.74 -13.84
C GLY A 191 19.74 -11.07 -15.24
N GLY A 192 19.13 -10.44 -16.24
CA GLY A 192 19.52 -10.52 -17.64
C GLY A 192 19.67 -9.13 -18.28
N GLN A 193 19.63 -9.10 -19.61
CA GLN A 193 19.62 -7.86 -20.37
C GLN A 193 18.32 -7.05 -20.13
N GLY A 194 18.41 -5.72 -20.23
CA GLY A 194 17.36 -4.77 -19.85
C GLY A 194 17.91 -3.50 -19.18
N VAL A 195 19.15 -3.59 -18.70
CA VAL A 195 19.97 -2.51 -18.11
C VAL A 195 21.26 -2.28 -18.92
N ASN A 196 21.20 -2.54 -20.24
CA ASN A 196 22.35 -2.61 -21.14
C ASN A 196 23.16 -1.30 -21.23
N GLU A 197 22.62 -0.19 -20.75
CA GLU A 197 23.30 1.10 -20.72
C GLU A 197 23.98 1.41 -19.37
N THR A 198 23.59 0.71 -18.30
CA THR A 198 23.98 1.04 -16.91
C THR A 198 24.87 0.01 -16.24
N TYR A 199 24.96 -1.24 -16.74
CA TYR A 199 25.81 -2.29 -16.14
C TYR A 199 27.28 -1.86 -15.97
N TRP A 200 27.80 -1.07 -16.90
CA TRP A 200 29.19 -0.58 -16.85
C TRP A 200 29.41 0.36 -15.67
N GLN A 201 28.44 1.23 -15.39
CA GLN A 201 28.53 2.13 -14.24
C GLN A 201 28.50 1.36 -12.92
N GLU A 202 27.77 0.26 -12.87
CA GLU A 202 27.73 -0.64 -11.72
C GLU A 202 29.10 -1.30 -11.48
N LEU A 203 29.76 -1.77 -12.54
CA LEU A 203 31.15 -2.27 -12.46
C LEU A 203 32.14 -1.19 -12.00
N VAL A 204 32.02 0.04 -12.51
CA VAL A 204 32.85 1.18 -12.10
C VAL A 204 32.68 1.44 -10.61
N ASN A 205 31.44 1.47 -10.12
CA ASN A 205 31.13 1.70 -8.70
C ASN A 205 31.68 0.57 -7.82
N LEU A 206 31.50 -0.68 -8.25
CA LEU A 206 31.96 -1.85 -7.51
C LEU A 206 33.49 -1.90 -7.44
N HIS A 207 34.17 -1.67 -8.57
CA HIS A 207 35.64 -1.57 -8.61
C HIS A 207 36.15 -0.40 -7.77
N ALA A 208 35.48 0.76 -7.77
CA ALA A 208 35.90 1.90 -6.97
C ALA A 208 35.86 1.63 -5.45
N LEU A 209 34.92 0.79 -4.99
CA LEU A 209 34.75 0.41 -3.58
C LEU A 209 35.64 -0.77 -3.17
N TYR A 210 35.75 -1.79 -4.02
CA TYR A 210 36.35 -3.08 -3.68
C TYR A 210 37.51 -3.46 -4.60
N SER A 211 38.24 -2.46 -5.11
CA SER A 211 39.35 -2.67 -6.06
C SER A 211 40.29 -3.80 -5.64
N PRO A 212 40.78 -3.89 -4.37
CA PRO A 212 41.70 -4.97 -3.97
C PRO A 212 41.09 -6.38 -4.08
N ILE A 213 39.79 -6.53 -3.81
CA ILE A 213 39.10 -7.82 -3.88
C ILE A 213 38.85 -8.22 -5.33
N LEU A 214 38.47 -7.26 -6.17
CA LEU A 214 38.03 -7.52 -7.54
C LEU A 214 39.15 -7.53 -8.58
N HIS A 215 40.24 -6.81 -8.35
CA HIS A 215 41.28 -6.63 -9.36
C HIS A 215 41.84 -7.95 -9.92
N PRO A 216 42.14 -8.99 -9.10
CA PRO A 216 42.67 -10.27 -9.62
C PRO A 216 41.70 -10.99 -10.58
N PHE A 217 40.40 -10.92 -10.28
CA PHE A 217 39.36 -11.48 -11.16
C PHE A 217 39.26 -10.67 -12.46
N LEU A 218 39.22 -9.34 -12.35
CA LEU A 218 39.11 -8.44 -13.50
C LEU A 218 40.31 -8.56 -14.44
N GLU A 219 41.52 -8.76 -13.91
CA GLU A 219 42.72 -9.02 -14.70
C GLU A 219 42.61 -10.34 -15.47
N SER A 220 42.20 -11.42 -14.80
CA SER A 220 42.01 -12.73 -15.43
C SER A 220 40.93 -12.67 -16.53
N ALA A 221 39.80 -12.03 -16.25
CA ALA A 221 38.69 -11.89 -17.18
C ALA A 221 39.02 -10.96 -18.36
N ASP A 222 39.76 -9.87 -18.12
CA ASP A 222 40.20 -8.93 -19.17
C ASP A 222 41.14 -9.63 -20.16
N HIS A 223 42.13 -10.37 -19.69
CA HIS A 223 43.03 -11.14 -20.55
C HIS A 223 42.26 -12.21 -21.35
N HIS A 224 41.35 -12.93 -20.70
CA HIS A 224 40.55 -13.98 -21.35
C HIS A 224 39.62 -13.43 -22.44
N LEU A 225 38.89 -12.35 -22.17
CA LEU A 225 38.00 -11.72 -23.15
C LEU A 225 38.77 -11.04 -24.30
N GLN A 226 39.97 -10.51 -24.03
CA GLN A 226 40.85 -10.04 -25.09
C GLN A 226 41.29 -11.18 -26.01
N SER A 227 41.61 -12.36 -25.46
CA SER A 227 41.94 -13.56 -26.24
C SER A 227 40.77 -14.00 -27.13
N LEU A 228 39.57 -14.16 -26.54
CA LEU A 228 38.36 -14.57 -27.26
C LEU A 228 37.99 -13.57 -28.38
N SER A 229 37.98 -12.28 -28.06
CA SER A 229 37.64 -11.24 -29.02
C SER A 229 38.69 -11.05 -30.12
N SER A 230 39.93 -11.51 -29.90
CA SER A 230 41.02 -11.46 -30.91
C SER A 230 41.10 -12.70 -31.80
N SER A 231 40.26 -13.72 -31.58
CA SER A 231 40.20 -14.91 -32.44
C SER A 231 39.83 -14.58 -33.89
N ASP A 232 40.29 -15.38 -34.85
CA ASP A 232 40.08 -15.14 -36.29
C ASP A 232 38.59 -14.98 -36.64
N HIS A 233 37.72 -15.84 -36.07
CA HIS A 233 36.27 -15.79 -36.29
C HIS A 233 35.63 -14.54 -35.67
N ALA A 234 36.06 -14.15 -34.46
CA ALA A 234 35.57 -12.94 -33.81
C ALA A 234 35.96 -11.69 -34.61
N GLN A 235 37.20 -11.61 -35.08
CA GLN A 235 37.69 -10.49 -35.88
C GLN A 235 37.05 -10.44 -37.28
N ALA A 236 36.79 -11.59 -37.90
CA ALA A 236 36.08 -11.68 -39.18
C ALA A 236 34.64 -11.14 -39.12
N SER A 237 33.98 -11.22 -37.96
CA SER A 237 32.60 -10.76 -37.78
C SER A 237 32.42 -9.24 -37.75
N SER A 238 33.52 -8.46 -37.70
CA SER A 238 33.55 -7.01 -37.47
C SER A 238 33.01 -6.50 -36.13
N LEU A 239 32.35 -7.35 -35.32
CA LEU A 239 31.78 -7.00 -34.00
C LEU A 239 32.82 -6.48 -32.99
N TYR A 240 34.07 -6.95 -33.09
CA TYR A 240 35.14 -6.61 -32.15
C TYR A 240 36.29 -5.78 -32.75
N LYS A 241 36.25 -5.54 -34.07
CA LYS A 241 37.40 -5.03 -34.84
C LYS A 241 37.92 -3.66 -34.41
N HIS A 242 37.02 -2.78 -33.93
CA HIS A 242 37.37 -1.38 -33.62
C HIS A 242 37.76 -1.14 -32.16
N HIS A 243 37.13 -1.83 -31.21
CA HIS A 243 37.32 -1.57 -29.78
C HIS A 243 37.82 -2.79 -28.99
N GLY A 244 37.51 -4.01 -29.45
CA GLY A 244 37.70 -5.24 -28.68
C GLY A 244 36.97 -5.20 -27.33
N ILE A 245 37.40 -6.04 -26.39
CA ILE A 245 36.95 -5.99 -24.99
C ILE A 245 38.17 -5.71 -24.11
N LYS A 246 38.27 -4.50 -23.54
CA LYS A 246 39.45 -4.03 -22.77
C LYS A 246 39.02 -3.37 -21.45
N ILE A 247 38.42 -4.17 -20.57
CA ILE A 247 37.81 -3.78 -19.30
C ILE A 247 38.77 -2.94 -18.45
N LEU A 248 39.99 -3.43 -18.19
CA LEU A 248 40.93 -2.74 -17.31
C LEU A 248 41.37 -1.38 -17.88
N LYS A 249 41.56 -1.31 -19.20
CA LYS A 249 41.87 -0.05 -19.90
C LYS A 249 40.71 0.94 -19.77
N TRP A 250 39.47 0.47 -19.91
CA TRP A 250 38.29 1.32 -19.82
C TRP A 250 38.01 1.81 -18.38
N LEU A 251 38.33 1.00 -17.36
CA LEU A 251 38.22 1.38 -15.94
C LEU A 251 39.29 2.40 -15.54
N THR A 252 40.54 2.18 -15.94
CA THR A 252 41.69 3.04 -15.56
C THR A 252 41.75 4.34 -16.35
N LYS A 253 41.34 4.32 -17.62
CA LYS A 253 41.28 5.50 -18.49
C LYS A 253 39.86 5.68 -19.02
N PRO A 254 38.97 6.37 -18.29
CA PRO A 254 37.57 6.59 -18.69
C PRO A 254 37.42 7.21 -20.09
N SER A 255 38.36 8.05 -20.51
CA SER A 255 38.38 8.65 -21.86
C SER A 255 38.58 7.64 -22.99
N SER A 256 38.96 6.39 -22.68
CA SER A 256 39.14 5.31 -23.65
C SER A 256 37.94 4.36 -23.74
N ARG A 257 36.89 4.62 -22.95
CA ARG A 257 35.64 3.87 -22.96
C ARG A 257 34.98 3.95 -24.35
N PRO A 258 34.53 2.82 -24.93
CA PRO A 258 33.79 2.82 -26.18
C PRO A 258 32.44 3.54 -26.07
N PRO A 259 31.84 3.95 -27.20
CA PRO A 259 30.50 4.55 -27.22
C PRO A 259 29.45 3.62 -26.59
N THR A 260 28.43 4.20 -25.93
CA THR A 260 27.33 3.43 -25.31
C THR A 260 26.68 2.41 -26.24
N PRO A 261 26.40 2.70 -27.54
CA PRO A 261 25.85 1.69 -28.45
C PRO A 261 26.73 0.45 -28.62
N TYR A 262 28.07 0.60 -28.54
CA TYR A 262 28.99 -0.53 -28.59
C TYR A 262 28.86 -1.42 -27.35
N LEU A 263 28.85 -0.78 -26.16
CA LEU A 263 28.67 -1.46 -24.87
C LEU A 263 27.28 -2.11 -24.75
N ALA A 264 26.25 -1.52 -25.35
CA ALA A 264 24.88 -2.04 -25.32
C ALA A 264 24.64 -3.21 -26.29
N SER A 265 25.52 -3.40 -27.29
CA SER A 265 25.42 -4.51 -28.24
C SER A 265 25.46 -5.87 -27.52
N CYS A 266 24.70 -6.86 -27.98
CA CYS A 266 24.58 -8.16 -27.28
C CYS A 266 25.91 -8.93 -27.25
N ALA A 267 26.77 -8.77 -28.27
CA ALA A 267 28.12 -9.34 -28.29
C ALA A 267 29.02 -8.85 -27.14
N ILE A 268 28.80 -7.63 -26.65
CA ILE A 268 29.58 -7.02 -25.56
C ILE A 268 28.85 -7.11 -24.23
N SER A 269 27.54 -6.78 -24.21
CA SER A 269 26.75 -6.73 -22.99
C SER A 269 26.52 -8.10 -22.36
N LEU A 270 26.33 -9.19 -23.12
CA LEU A 270 26.13 -10.53 -22.52
C LEU A 270 27.27 -10.94 -21.58
N PRO A 271 28.52 -11.06 -22.07
CA PRO A 271 29.63 -11.47 -21.22
C PRO A 271 29.94 -10.45 -20.12
N LEU A 272 29.78 -9.14 -20.39
CA LEU A 272 30.07 -8.12 -19.39
C LEU A 272 29.01 -8.05 -18.28
N ILE A 273 27.72 -8.22 -18.58
CA ILE A 273 26.67 -8.29 -17.55
C ILE A 273 26.91 -9.50 -16.64
N GLY A 274 27.22 -10.67 -17.21
CA GLY A 274 27.58 -11.84 -16.42
C GLY A 274 28.83 -11.61 -15.56
N LEU A 275 29.85 -10.94 -16.10
CA LEU A 275 31.04 -10.54 -15.35
C LEU A 275 30.70 -9.62 -14.16
N VAL A 276 29.79 -8.66 -14.31
CA VAL A 276 29.38 -7.81 -13.17
C VAL A 276 28.62 -8.60 -12.11
N GLN A 277 27.75 -9.55 -12.51
CA GLN A 277 27.06 -10.43 -11.56
C GLN A 277 28.03 -11.32 -10.76
N ILE A 278 29.03 -11.88 -11.45
CA ILE A 278 30.11 -12.64 -10.82
C ILE A 278 30.93 -11.72 -9.89
N ALA A 279 31.21 -10.49 -10.30
CA ALA A 279 31.93 -9.52 -9.47
C ALA A 279 31.14 -9.17 -8.19
N HIS A 280 29.81 -9.05 -8.25
CA HIS A 280 28.98 -8.89 -7.05
C HIS A 280 29.11 -10.09 -6.10
N TYR A 281 29.05 -11.32 -6.63
CA TYR A 281 29.21 -12.53 -5.84
C TYR A 281 30.59 -12.60 -5.15
N ILE A 282 31.67 -12.32 -5.90
CA ILE A 282 33.05 -12.27 -5.39
C ILE A 282 33.18 -11.20 -4.32
N THR A 283 32.65 -10.00 -4.58
CA THR A 283 32.71 -8.88 -3.64
C THR A 283 31.99 -9.21 -2.35
N LEU A 284 30.78 -9.76 -2.43
CA LEU A 284 29.97 -10.10 -1.26
C LEU A 284 30.68 -11.09 -0.33
N GLY A 285 31.22 -12.16 -0.90
CA GLY A 285 31.93 -13.18 -0.13
C GLY A 285 33.29 -12.68 0.37
N GLY A 286 34.10 -12.07 -0.50
CA GLY A 286 35.42 -11.53 -0.16
C GLY A 286 35.36 -10.42 0.90
N ALA A 287 34.35 -9.55 0.84
CA ALA A 287 34.14 -8.48 1.81
C ALA A 287 33.87 -9.00 3.24
N GLN A 288 33.24 -10.17 3.36
CA GLN A 288 32.89 -10.81 4.64
C GLN A 288 33.88 -11.91 5.05
N GLY A 289 34.91 -12.17 4.24
CA GLY A 289 35.88 -13.25 4.49
C GLY A 289 35.32 -14.65 4.26
N LEU A 290 34.26 -14.80 3.46
CA LEU A 290 33.67 -16.08 3.09
C LEU A 290 34.38 -16.68 1.87
N SER A 291 34.48 -18.01 1.83
CA SER A 291 34.87 -18.75 0.64
C SER A 291 33.70 -18.90 -0.36
N PRO A 292 33.97 -19.21 -1.64
CA PRO A 292 32.93 -19.50 -2.62
C PRO A 292 31.93 -20.57 -2.16
N ASN A 293 32.39 -21.68 -1.57
CA ASN A 293 31.48 -22.74 -1.10
C ASN A 293 30.72 -22.37 0.16
N GLN A 294 31.33 -21.60 1.07
CA GLN A 294 30.62 -21.11 2.26
C GLN A 294 29.42 -20.25 1.87
N LEU A 295 29.53 -19.49 0.78
CA LEU A 295 28.44 -18.68 0.26
C LEU A 295 27.40 -19.54 -0.51
N SER A 296 27.85 -20.37 -1.45
CA SER A 296 26.94 -21.18 -2.29
C SER A 296 26.16 -22.22 -1.48
N SER A 297 26.77 -22.80 -0.44
CA SER A 297 26.10 -23.76 0.47
C SER A 297 24.96 -23.17 1.28
N GLN A 298 24.81 -21.85 1.37
CA GLN A 298 23.65 -21.20 2.01
C GLN A 298 22.43 -21.14 1.08
N LEU A 299 22.61 -21.26 -0.24
CA LEU A 299 21.56 -21.14 -1.27
C LEU A 299 20.81 -22.47 -1.49
N LEU A 300 20.56 -23.23 -0.43
CA LEU A 300 19.91 -24.55 -0.51
C LEU A 300 18.48 -24.52 -1.04
N GLY A 301 17.82 -23.36 -1.05
CA GLY A 301 16.52 -23.17 -1.70
C GLY A 301 16.59 -23.23 -3.22
N GLY A 302 17.80 -23.12 -3.78
CA GLY A 302 18.09 -23.17 -5.21
C GLY A 302 18.43 -21.79 -5.78
N VAL A 303 18.76 -21.78 -7.07
CA VAL A 303 19.09 -20.58 -7.82
C VAL A 303 18.43 -20.60 -9.20
N THR A 304 18.17 -19.43 -9.75
CA THR A 304 17.73 -19.29 -11.15
C THR A 304 18.18 -17.95 -11.71
N GLY A 305 18.14 -17.78 -13.02
CA GLY A 305 18.53 -16.52 -13.63
C GLY A 305 17.65 -16.18 -14.83
N HIS A 306 17.31 -14.91 -14.96
CA HIS A 306 16.50 -14.42 -16.06
C HIS A 306 17.35 -14.31 -17.32
N SER A 307 16.93 -15.02 -18.37
CA SER A 307 17.66 -15.09 -19.64
C SER A 307 19.12 -15.52 -19.40
N GLN A 308 20.10 -14.71 -19.80
CA GLN A 308 21.52 -14.98 -19.62
C GLN A 308 21.97 -15.22 -18.17
N GLY A 309 21.21 -14.73 -17.18
CA GLY A 309 21.54 -14.91 -15.76
C GLY A 309 21.59 -16.37 -15.35
N VAL A 310 20.91 -17.27 -16.08
CA VAL A 310 20.88 -18.72 -15.77
C VAL A 310 22.28 -19.35 -15.85
N VAL A 311 23.17 -18.82 -16.70
CA VAL A 311 24.57 -19.29 -16.80
C VAL A 311 25.35 -18.95 -15.53
N VAL A 312 25.15 -17.75 -14.99
CA VAL A 312 25.79 -17.32 -13.73
C VAL A 312 25.20 -18.05 -12.53
N ALA A 313 23.88 -18.31 -12.54
CA ALA A 313 23.23 -19.14 -11.54
C ALA A 313 23.82 -20.56 -11.53
N ALA A 314 23.98 -21.18 -12.70
CA ALA A 314 24.57 -22.51 -12.84
C ALA A 314 26.03 -22.56 -12.37
N LEU A 315 26.82 -21.52 -12.63
CA LEU A 315 28.19 -21.39 -12.10
C LEU A 315 28.17 -21.40 -10.56
N ILE A 316 27.38 -20.51 -9.94
CA ILE A 316 27.37 -20.28 -8.49
C ILE A 316 26.77 -21.45 -7.71
N ALA A 317 25.85 -22.20 -8.30
CA ALA A 317 25.31 -23.41 -7.67
C ALA A 317 26.34 -24.53 -7.48
N GLY A 318 27.45 -24.51 -8.22
CA GLY A 318 28.51 -25.51 -8.10
C GLY A 318 29.38 -25.35 -6.86
N GLN A 319 29.93 -26.46 -6.38
CA GLN A 319 30.88 -26.48 -5.28
C GLN A 319 32.28 -26.85 -5.78
N LEU A 320 33.27 -26.04 -5.38
CA LEU A 320 34.67 -26.36 -5.58
C LEU A 320 35.10 -27.51 -4.66
N PRO A 321 36.10 -28.33 -5.04
CA PRO A 321 36.70 -29.29 -4.13
C PRO A 321 37.19 -28.60 -2.85
N SER A 322 36.99 -29.22 -1.68
CA SER A 322 37.26 -28.58 -0.38
C SER A 322 38.71 -28.12 -0.19
N ASN A 323 39.68 -28.77 -0.86
CA ASN A 323 41.10 -28.38 -0.85
C ASN A 323 41.43 -27.24 -1.83
N LYS A 324 40.45 -26.79 -2.62
CA LYS A 324 40.54 -25.76 -3.66
C LYS A 324 39.51 -24.65 -3.49
N ASP A 325 38.79 -24.61 -2.38
CA ASP A 325 37.73 -23.63 -2.10
C ASP A 325 38.33 -22.23 -1.82
N THR A 326 38.78 -21.58 -2.88
CA THR A 326 39.45 -20.29 -2.86
C THR A 326 38.90 -19.41 -3.97
N TRP A 327 38.92 -18.09 -3.78
CA TRP A 327 38.51 -17.15 -4.82
C TRP A 327 39.33 -17.28 -6.10
N SER A 328 40.63 -17.61 -6.00
CA SER A 328 41.49 -17.83 -7.16
C SER A 328 41.02 -18.99 -8.05
N GLU A 329 40.63 -20.13 -7.47
CA GLU A 329 40.08 -21.26 -8.25
C GLU A 329 38.68 -20.92 -8.77
N PHE A 330 37.87 -20.20 -8.01
CA PHE A 330 36.57 -19.71 -8.49
C PHE A 330 36.70 -18.74 -9.68
N HIS A 331 37.74 -17.90 -9.71
CA HIS A 331 38.02 -17.03 -10.86
C HIS A 331 38.21 -17.85 -12.14
N GLN A 332 38.88 -19.01 -12.07
CA GLN A 332 39.03 -19.92 -13.20
C GLN A 332 37.68 -20.50 -13.64
N SER A 333 36.87 -20.99 -12.69
CA SER A 333 35.50 -21.44 -13.00
C SER A 333 34.65 -20.35 -13.64
N ALA A 334 34.79 -19.10 -13.19
CA ALA A 334 34.07 -17.95 -13.74
C ALA A 334 34.44 -17.65 -15.20
N LEU A 335 35.66 -17.98 -15.65
CA LEU A 335 36.04 -17.80 -17.05
C LEU A 335 35.21 -18.71 -17.98
N HIS A 336 34.82 -19.91 -17.57
CA HIS A 336 33.95 -20.79 -18.35
C HIS A 336 32.54 -20.18 -18.57
N ALA A 337 31.97 -19.53 -17.54
CA ALA A 337 30.73 -18.77 -17.67
C ALA A 337 30.86 -17.57 -18.61
N ILE A 338 31.98 -16.85 -18.53
CA ILE A 338 32.28 -15.74 -19.44
C ILE A 338 32.45 -16.24 -20.88
N THR A 339 33.12 -17.37 -21.11
CA THR A 339 33.23 -18.03 -22.42
C THR A 339 31.85 -18.36 -22.98
N ALA A 340 31.00 -19.02 -22.20
CA ALA A 340 29.64 -19.37 -22.62
C ALA A 340 28.84 -18.12 -23.04
N LEU A 341 28.84 -17.08 -22.19
CA LEU A 341 28.12 -15.84 -22.48
C LEU A 341 28.69 -15.08 -23.70
N PHE A 342 30.02 -15.09 -23.87
CA PHE A 342 30.67 -14.51 -25.05
C PHE A 342 30.20 -15.19 -26.33
N HIS A 343 30.21 -16.53 -26.38
CA HIS A 343 29.76 -17.27 -27.57
C HIS A 343 28.25 -17.12 -27.81
N ILE A 344 27.42 -17.04 -26.77
CA ILE A 344 25.98 -16.78 -26.92
C ILE A 344 25.74 -15.38 -27.52
N GLY A 345 26.43 -14.36 -27.00
CA GLY A 345 26.36 -12.99 -27.52
C GLY A 345 26.87 -12.89 -28.96
N PHE A 346 27.98 -13.56 -29.26
CA PHE A 346 28.57 -13.63 -30.59
C PHE A 346 27.62 -14.29 -31.61
N GLN A 347 27.17 -15.52 -31.34
CA GLN A 347 26.31 -16.28 -32.27
C GLN A 347 24.95 -15.61 -32.47
N GLY A 348 24.36 -15.03 -31.40
CA GLY A 348 23.11 -14.28 -31.50
C GLY A 348 23.25 -13.01 -32.36
N SER A 349 24.34 -12.26 -32.17
CA SER A 349 24.60 -11.03 -32.95
C SER A 349 24.94 -11.31 -34.41
N VAL A 350 25.61 -12.43 -34.70
CA VAL A 350 25.87 -12.88 -36.08
C VAL A 350 24.60 -13.38 -36.75
N ALA A 351 23.74 -14.09 -36.02
CA ALA A 351 22.47 -14.62 -36.55
C ALA A 351 21.45 -13.52 -36.87
N PHE A 352 21.43 -12.45 -36.08
CA PHE A 352 20.50 -11.33 -36.24
C PHE A 352 21.25 -9.98 -36.21
N PRO A 353 21.90 -9.59 -37.31
CA PRO A 353 22.62 -8.32 -37.38
C PRO A 353 21.66 -7.12 -37.32
N GLN A 354 22.07 -6.04 -36.66
CA GLN A 354 21.26 -4.83 -36.57
C GLN A 354 21.06 -4.20 -37.96
N THR A 355 19.80 -3.96 -38.32
CA THR A 355 19.41 -3.27 -39.55
C THR A 355 19.02 -1.82 -39.25
N SER A 356 19.42 -0.90 -40.13
CA SER A 356 19.03 0.52 -39.99
C SER A 356 17.54 0.70 -40.27
N LEU A 357 16.81 1.28 -39.32
CA LEU A 357 15.40 1.63 -39.49
C LEU A 357 15.24 3.03 -40.11
N PRO A 358 14.21 3.25 -40.95
CA PRO A 358 13.90 4.59 -41.46
C PRO A 358 13.71 5.62 -40.33
N PRO A 359 14.29 6.83 -40.43
CA PRO A 359 14.20 7.87 -39.38
C PRO A 359 12.77 8.26 -38.99
N LYS A 360 11.83 8.10 -39.92
CA LYS A 360 10.40 8.34 -39.68
C LYS A 360 9.80 7.34 -38.68
N LEU A 361 10.23 6.08 -38.70
CA LEU A 361 9.74 5.05 -37.78
C LEU A 361 10.34 5.21 -36.39
N THR A 362 11.63 5.57 -36.31
CA THR A 362 12.28 5.83 -35.03
C THR A 362 11.72 7.10 -34.36
N GLY A 363 11.41 8.14 -35.13
CA GLY A 363 10.83 9.38 -34.61
C GLY A 363 9.42 9.24 -34.05
N ILE A 364 8.63 8.26 -34.50
CA ILE A 364 7.25 8.05 -34.01
C ILE A 364 7.22 7.50 -32.58
N THR A 365 8.15 6.59 -32.25
CA THR A 365 8.14 5.88 -30.96
C THR A 365 9.15 6.42 -29.95
N ALA A 366 10.12 7.23 -30.38
CA ALA A 366 11.25 7.65 -29.55
C ALA A 366 10.84 8.36 -28.25
N GLU A 367 9.77 9.17 -28.27
CA GLU A 367 9.34 9.95 -27.11
C GLU A 367 8.55 9.12 -26.08
N ASN A 368 7.78 8.12 -26.52
CA ASN A 368 6.85 7.37 -25.64
C ASN A 368 7.31 5.94 -25.38
N GLU A 369 7.52 5.13 -26.43
CA GLU A 369 7.86 3.71 -26.32
C GLU A 369 9.38 3.43 -26.39
N GLY A 370 10.18 4.41 -26.79
CA GLY A 370 11.63 4.30 -26.98
C GLY A 370 12.04 3.90 -28.40
N VAL A 371 13.36 3.69 -28.59
CA VAL A 371 13.93 3.32 -29.89
C VAL A 371 13.51 1.89 -30.25
N PRO A 372 12.97 1.63 -31.45
CA PRO A 372 12.52 0.29 -31.82
C PRO A 372 13.65 -0.73 -31.82
N THR A 373 13.42 -1.84 -31.12
CA THR A 373 14.31 -2.99 -31.03
C THR A 373 13.52 -4.29 -31.28
N PRO A 374 14.19 -5.45 -31.40
CA PRO A 374 13.50 -6.73 -31.57
C PRO A 374 12.74 -7.24 -30.33
N MET A 375 12.73 -6.49 -29.22
CA MET A 375 12.09 -6.90 -27.95
C MET A 375 11.24 -5.77 -27.37
N LEU A 376 9.92 -5.96 -27.32
CA LEU A 376 8.94 -4.99 -26.83
C LEU A 376 8.30 -5.48 -25.52
N ALA A 377 8.50 -4.75 -24.42
CA ALA A 377 7.83 -5.03 -23.16
C ALA A 377 6.40 -4.46 -23.16
N VAL A 378 5.44 -5.27 -22.72
CA VAL A 378 4.01 -4.91 -22.65
C VAL A 378 3.50 -5.22 -21.24
N THR A 379 2.99 -4.20 -20.54
CA THR A 379 2.49 -4.32 -19.16
C THR A 379 1.06 -3.78 -19.04
N GLY A 380 0.18 -4.52 -18.37
CA GLY A 380 -1.22 -4.15 -18.11
C GLY A 380 -2.27 -4.85 -18.97
N LEU A 381 -1.85 -5.60 -20.00
CA LEU A 381 -2.74 -6.43 -20.83
C LEU A 381 -2.77 -7.89 -20.36
N SER A 382 -3.91 -8.56 -20.54
CA SER A 382 -3.98 -10.03 -20.40
C SER A 382 -3.34 -10.73 -21.60
N LEU A 383 -2.85 -11.96 -21.39
CA LEU A 383 -2.23 -12.76 -22.46
C LEU A 383 -3.17 -12.95 -23.64
N ASP A 384 -4.45 -13.27 -23.40
CA ASP A 384 -5.44 -13.50 -24.46
C ASP A 384 -5.65 -12.28 -25.36
N HIS A 385 -5.68 -11.08 -24.79
CA HIS A 385 -5.79 -9.85 -25.57
C HIS A 385 -4.51 -9.55 -26.34
N LEU A 386 -3.36 -9.70 -25.69
CA LEU A 386 -2.06 -9.50 -26.33
C LEU A 386 -1.85 -10.47 -27.50
N GLN A 387 -2.19 -11.74 -27.34
CA GLN A 387 -2.06 -12.76 -28.38
C GLN A 387 -2.95 -12.43 -29.58
N LYS A 388 -4.22 -12.03 -29.36
CA LYS A 388 -5.11 -11.55 -30.43
C LYS A 388 -4.52 -10.37 -31.19
N CYS A 389 -3.86 -9.44 -30.50
CA CYS A 389 -3.16 -8.33 -31.14
C CYS A 389 -1.98 -8.82 -32.00
N ILE A 390 -1.16 -9.73 -31.49
CA ILE A 390 -0.01 -10.30 -32.22
C ILE A 390 -0.47 -11.06 -33.47
N ASP A 391 -1.49 -11.91 -33.35
CA ASP A 391 -2.04 -12.70 -34.45
C ASP A 391 -2.56 -11.79 -35.59
N SER A 392 -3.04 -10.59 -35.23
CA SER A 392 -3.49 -9.60 -36.21
C SER A 392 -2.35 -8.92 -36.99
N ILE A 393 -1.10 -8.94 -36.51
CA ILE A 393 0.02 -8.24 -37.20
C ILE A 393 0.28 -8.85 -38.57
N ALA A 394 0.21 -10.19 -38.68
CA ALA A 394 0.49 -10.90 -39.92
C ALA A 394 -0.42 -10.47 -41.08
N SER A 395 -1.68 -10.15 -40.81
CA SER A 395 -2.63 -9.69 -41.85
C SER A 395 -2.36 -8.26 -42.35
N HIS A 396 -1.53 -7.48 -41.65
CA HIS A 396 -1.20 -6.10 -42.00
C HIS A 396 0.16 -5.94 -42.71
N LEU A 397 0.98 -6.99 -42.78
CA LEU A 397 2.35 -6.94 -43.34
C LEU A 397 2.49 -7.62 -44.71
N THR A 398 1.40 -8.14 -45.30
CA THR A 398 1.44 -8.88 -46.57
C THR A 398 1.62 -7.97 -47.79
N GLU A 399 2.86 -7.80 -48.23
CA GLU A 399 3.19 -7.57 -49.65
C GLU A 399 4.22 -8.57 -50.23
N ASP A 400 4.94 -9.36 -49.41
CA ASP A 400 5.89 -10.37 -49.94
C ASP A 400 5.87 -11.68 -49.16
N LYS A 401 5.42 -12.75 -49.85
CA LYS A 401 5.37 -14.20 -49.52
C LYS A 401 4.91 -14.62 -48.10
N PRO A 402 4.04 -15.65 -47.99
CA PRO A 402 3.68 -16.21 -46.70
C PRO A 402 4.92 -16.78 -46.00
N ALA A 403 5.31 -16.18 -44.87
CA ALA A 403 6.35 -16.72 -44.02
C ALA A 403 5.87 -18.03 -43.36
N THR A 404 6.72 -19.05 -43.35
CA THR A 404 6.47 -20.35 -42.67
C THR A 404 6.54 -20.25 -41.13
N GLU A 405 6.96 -19.11 -40.60
CA GLU A 405 7.20 -18.84 -39.16
C GLU A 405 6.48 -17.53 -38.76
N PRO A 406 6.03 -17.39 -37.49
CA PRO A 406 5.27 -16.23 -37.04
C PRO A 406 6.12 -14.94 -37.02
N VAL A 407 5.54 -13.81 -37.44
CA VAL A 407 6.28 -12.52 -37.54
C VAL A 407 6.73 -11.96 -36.18
N ALA A 408 5.96 -12.25 -35.13
CA ALA A 408 6.26 -11.91 -33.74
C ALA A 408 5.65 -12.96 -32.81
N GLN A 409 6.19 -13.09 -31.60
CA GLN A 409 5.71 -14.02 -30.58
C GLN A 409 5.89 -13.45 -29.17
N VAL A 410 5.10 -13.91 -28.20
CA VAL A 410 5.39 -13.68 -26.78
C VAL A 410 6.50 -14.64 -26.37
N SER A 411 7.58 -14.10 -25.83
CA SER A 411 8.77 -14.88 -25.48
C SER A 411 9.11 -14.85 -24.00
N LEU A 412 8.78 -13.77 -23.29
CA LEU A 412 8.99 -13.69 -21.85
C LEU A 412 7.64 -13.48 -21.17
N PHE A 413 7.30 -14.40 -20.27
CA PHE A 413 6.13 -14.38 -19.40
C PHE A 413 6.59 -13.97 -18.00
N ASN A 414 6.83 -12.66 -17.84
CA ASN A 414 7.41 -12.07 -16.64
C ASN A 414 6.42 -11.99 -15.47
N GLY A 415 5.12 -11.97 -15.74
CA GLY A 415 4.03 -11.99 -14.75
C GLY A 415 2.67 -12.20 -15.42
N SER A 416 1.58 -12.13 -14.66
CA SER A 416 0.21 -12.40 -15.19
C SER A 416 -0.28 -11.37 -16.23
N LYS A 417 0.24 -10.14 -16.17
CA LYS A 417 -0.02 -9.05 -17.13
C LYS A 417 1.26 -8.33 -17.56
N ALA A 418 2.39 -9.02 -17.53
CA ALA A 418 3.70 -8.46 -17.87
C ALA A 418 4.43 -9.41 -18.82
N PHE A 419 4.56 -9.01 -20.07
CA PHE A 419 5.07 -9.84 -21.17
C PHE A 419 6.14 -9.12 -21.96
N VAL A 420 6.99 -9.86 -22.68
CA VAL A 420 7.86 -9.31 -23.71
C VAL A 420 7.60 -10.04 -25.02
N VAL A 421 7.34 -9.26 -26.05
CA VAL A 421 7.10 -9.71 -27.43
C VAL A 421 8.40 -9.58 -28.21
N THR A 422 8.82 -10.64 -28.89
CA THR A 422 9.99 -10.63 -29.77
C THR A 422 9.56 -10.71 -31.23
N GLY A 423 10.28 -10.02 -32.10
CA GLY A 423 10.04 -10.04 -33.54
C GLY A 423 10.93 -9.02 -34.26
N HIS A 424 10.82 -8.94 -35.58
CA HIS A 424 11.55 -7.90 -36.31
C HIS A 424 11.07 -6.50 -35.88
N PRO A 425 11.96 -5.51 -35.59
CA PRO A 425 11.55 -4.22 -35.02
C PRO A 425 10.42 -3.52 -35.80
N ARG A 426 10.44 -3.61 -37.14
CA ARG A 426 9.40 -3.08 -38.03
C ARG A 426 8.00 -3.61 -37.75
N ALA A 427 7.86 -4.87 -37.32
CA ALA A 427 6.58 -5.49 -37.04
C ALA A 427 6.04 -5.14 -35.64
N LEU A 428 6.91 -4.65 -34.75
CA LEU A 428 6.56 -4.32 -33.37
C LEU A 428 6.22 -2.84 -33.17
N VAL A 429 6.38 -1.99 -34.19
CA VAL A 429 6.04 -0.56 -34.10
C VAL A 429 4.50 -0.40 -34.09
N PRO A 430 3.90 0.09 -32.98
CA PRO A 430 2.46 0.24 -32.89
C PRO A 430 1.95 1.43 -33.71
N PHE A 431 0.82 1.26 -34.41
CA PHE A 431 0.09 2.32 -35.10
C PHE A 431 -1.14 2.70 -34.27
N SER A 432 -1.00 3.53 -33.22
CA SER A 432 -2.19 3.93 -32.45
C SER A 432 -2.11 5.34 -31.86
N LYS A 433 -3.18 6.11 -32.07
CA LYS A 433 -3.45 7.46 -31.51
C LYS A 433 -4.35 7.40 -30.25
N ARG A 434 -4.25 6.36 -29.41
CA ARG A 434 -5.16 6.19 -28.25
C ARG A 434 -4.43 6.26 -26.92
N LEU A 435 -5.09 6.92 -25.96
CA LEU A 435 -4.66 7.09 -24.56
C LEU A 435 -4.51 5.72 -23.85
N PRO A 436 -3.51 5.49 -22.98
CA PRO A 436 -3.15 4.14 -22.59
C PRO A 436 -3.91 3.66 -21.34
N VAL A 437 -4.57 2.51 -21.47
CA VAL A 437 -5.00 1.66 -20.33
C VAL A 437 -3.87 0.66 -19.94
N PHE A 438 -2.76 0.64 -20.69
CA PHE A 438 -1.60 -0.25 -20.54
C PHE A 438 -0.33 0.39 -21.09
N SER A 439 0.86 -0.10 -20.73
CA SER A 439 2.16 0.46 -21.14
C SER A 439 2.90 -0.46 -22.11
N MET A 440 3.62 0.14 -23.06
CA MET A 440 4.51 -0.55 -24.00
C MET A 440 5.86 0.18 -24.07
N ARG A 441 6.97 -0.56 -24.04
CA ARG A 441 8.31 0.02 -24.12
C ARG A 441 9.31 -0.94 -24.77
N PHE A 442 10.06 -0.46 -25.74
CA PHE A 442 11.15 -1.23 -26.34
C PHE A 442 12.29 -1.41 -25.35
N LEU A 443 12.80 -2.63 -25.25
CA LEU A 443 13.96 -2.95 -24.43
C LEU A 443 15.24 -2.66 -25.23
N PRO A 444 16.32 -2.15 -24.61
CA PRO A 444 17.57 -1.81 -25.30
C PRO A 444 18.40 -3.07 -25.63
N ILE A 445 17.80 -4.03 -26.34
CA ILE A 445 18.36 -5.33 -26.67
C ILE A 445 18.32 -5.51 -28.18
N GLY A 446 19.46 -5.72 -28.82
CA GLY A 446 19.58 -5.76 -30.28
C GLY A 446 19.27 -7.10 -30.95
N VAL A 447 19.03 -8.15 -30.17
CA VAL A 447 18.85 -9.53 -30.63
C VAL A 447 17.54 -10.09 -30.07
N PRO A 448 16.69 -10.76 -30.87
CA PRO A 448 15.42 -11.34 -30.41
C PRO A 448 15.66 -12.67 -29.67
N TYR A 449 16.22 -12.63 -28.47
CA TYR A 449 16.40 -13.82 -27.62
C TYR A 449 15.07 -14.50 -27.30
N HIS A 450 15.12 -15.79 -26.99
CA HIS A 450 13.94 -16.62 -26.68
C HIS A 450 12.95 -16.71 -27.84
N SER A 451 13.44 -16.75 -29.09
CA SER A 451 12.59 -16.75 -30.27
C SER A 451 13.07 -17.71 -31.36
N HIS A 452 12.15 -18.09 -32.24
CA HIS A 452 12.46 -18.93 -33.39
C HIS A 452 13.50 -18.30 -34.34
N HIS A 453 13.68 -16.97 -34.31
CA HIS A 453 14.70 -16.28 -35.11
C HIS A 453 16.13 -16.73 -34.80
N LEU A 454 16.38 -17.31 -33.63
CA LEU A 454 17.70 -17.80 -33.22
C LEU A 454 17.85 -19.33 -33.33
N LYS A 455 16.91 -20.02 -33.98
CA LYS A 455 16.98 -21.46 -34.22
C LYS A 455 18.29 -21.84 -34.92
N GLY A 456 18.98 -22.85 -34.38
CA GLY A 456 20.28 -23.31 -34.86
C GLY A 456 21.49 -22.54 -34.32
N CYS A 457 21.32 -21.47 -33.53
CA CYS A 457 22.45 -20.81 -32.85
C CYS A 457 23.14 -21.73 -31.85
N THR A 458 22.38 -22.51 -31.07
CA THR A 458 22.94 -23.51 -30.14
C THR A 458 23.85 -24.49 -30.86
N SER A 459 23.39 -25.07 -31.96
CA SER A 459 24.19 -26.02 -32.76
C SER A 459 25.44 -25.37 -33.37
N ARG A 460 25.42 -24.07 -33.70
CA ARG A 460 26.61 -23.33 -34.13
C ARG A 460 27.57 -23.07 -32.98
N MET A 461 27.04 -22.75 -31.79
CA MET A 461 27.83 -22.54 -30.58
C MET A 461 28.59 -23.81 -30.18
N MET A 462 27.98 -24.99 -30.28
CA MET A 462 28.62 -26.26 -29.85
C MET A 462 29.69 -26.81 -30.82
N ARG A 463 30.01 -26.10 -31.91
CA ARG A 463 31.03 -26.55 -32.88
C ARG A 463 32.46 -26.51 -32.30
N PRO A 464 33.43 -27.18 -32.94
CA PRO A 464 34.84 -27.04 -32.60
C PRO A 464 35.32 -25.57 -32.67
N VAL A 465 36.32 -25.22 -31.86
CA VAL A 465 36.91 -23.86 -31.82
C VAL A 465 37.42 -23.42 -33.20
N ALA A 466 37.98 -24.37 -33.98
CA ALA A 466 38.45 -24.13 -35.34
C ALA A 466 37.35 -23.69 -36.32
N GLU A 467 36.07 -23.92 -35.99
CA GLU A 467 34.91 -23.50 -36.77
C GLU A 467 34.17 -22.30 -36.14
N GLY A 468 34.77 -21.67 -35.12
CA GLY A 468 34.18 -20.54 -34.39
C GLY A 468 33.13 -20.94 -33.34
N GLY A 469 33.07 -22.21 -32.96
CA GLY A 469 32.29 -22.68 -31.81
C GLY A 469 33.07 -22.64 -30.49
N ILE A 470 32.46 -23.15 -29.43
CA ILE A 470 33.00 -23.11 -28.05
C ILE A 470 33.98 -24.25 -27.75
N GLY A 471 33.96 -25.33 -28.56
CA GLY A 471 34.84 -26.49 -28.38
C GLY A 471 34.30 -27.58 -27.45
N GLU A 472 34.95 -28.75 -27.49
CA GLU A 472 34.57 -29.92 -26.67
C GLU A 472 35.04 -29.80 -25.22
N ASP A 473 36.19 -29.15 -24.98
CA ASP A 473 36.74 -28.97 -23.62
C ASP A 473 35.77 -28.19 -22.71
N GLU A 474 35.18 -27.12 -23.23
CA GLU A 474 34.17 -26.32 -22.52
C GLU A 474 32.89 -27.13 -22.27
N GLN A 475 32.45 -27.92 -23.25
CA GLN A 475 31.28 -28.81 -23.09
C GLN A 475 31.52 -29.85 -21.99
N ALA A 476 32.70 -30.47 -21.98
CA ALA A 476 33.09 -31.44 -20.96
C ALA A 476 33.18 -30.81 -19.56
N TRP A 477 33.70 -29.58 -19.46
CA TRP A 477 33.75 -28.86 -18.19
C TRP A 477 32.35 -28.61 -17.62
N TRP A 478 31.41 -28.11 -18.43
CA TRP A 478 30.05 -27.85 -17.98
C TRP A 478 29.31 -29.13 -17.57
N GLU A 479 29.51 -30.24 -18.29
CA GLU A 479 28.91 -31.51 -17.90
C GLU A 479 29.51 -32.06 -16.59
N ALA A 480 30.82 -31.90 -16.38
CA ALA A 480 31.44 -32.21 -15.09
C ALA A 480 30.94 -31.29 -13.97
N HIS A 481 30.77 -29.99 -14.25
CA HIS A 481 30.28 -28.98 -13.31
C HIS A 481 28.86 -29.27 -12.84
N LYS A 482 27.99 -29.79 -13.72
CA LYS A 482 26.63 -30.22 -13.36
C LYS A 482 26.61 -31.22 -12.19
N ALA A 483 27.61 -32.10 -12.10
CA ALA A 483 27.74 -33.04 -10.99
C ALA A 483 28.16 -32.38 -9.66
N THR A 484 28.67 -31.14 -9.70
CA THR A 484 29.11 -30.38 -8.52
C THR A 484 28.02 -29.47 -7.93
N LEU A 485 26.84 -29.39 -8.56
CA LEU A 485 25.76 -28.49 -8.16
C LEU A 485 25.22 -28.86 -6.77
N GLY A 486 25.52 -28.02 -5.78
CA GLY A 486 25.11 -28.18 -4.37
C GLY A 486 23.65 -27.82 -4.11
N CYS A 487 23.00 -27.09 -5.01
CA CYS A 487 21.59 -26.70 -4.93
C CYS A 487 20.88 -26.83 -6.30
N PRO A 488 19.54 -26.84 -6.33
CA PRO A 488 18.79 -26.82 -7.59
C PRO A 488 19.11 -25.58 -8.43
N VAL A 489 19.28 -25.77 -9.73
CA VAL A 489 19.27 -24.67 -10.72
C VAL A 489 17.96 -24.78 -11.47
N PHE A 490 17.04 -23.83 -11.32
CA PHE A 490 15.71 -23.92 -11.91
C PHE A 490 15.70 -23.47 -13.36
N ASN A 491 15.20 -24.35 -14.24
CA ASN A 491 15.02 -24.10 -15.66
C ASN A 491 14.04 -22.93 -15.91
N THR A 492 14.40 -21.99 -16.78
CA THR A 492 13.64 -20.75 -17.01
C THR A 492 12.30 -20.96 -17.73
N GLU A 493 12.12 -22.08 -18.41
CA GLU A 493 10.90 -22.44 -19.14
C GLU A 493 9.98 -23.33 -18.30
N THR A 494 10.54 -24.37 -17.68
CA THR A 494 9.75 -25.41 -16.99
C THR A 494 9.64 -25.18 -15.48
N GLY A 495 10.68 -24.60 -14.87
CA GLY A 495 10.85 -24.52 -13.41
C GLY A 495 11.48 -25.76 -12.80
N ASP A 496 11.87 -26.76 -13.59
CA ASP A 496 12.45 -28.01 -13.10
C ASP A 496 13.92 -27.84 -12.69
N ASP A 497 14.40 -28.75 -11.83
CA ASP A 497 15.80 -28.80 -11.40
C ASP A 497 16.71 -29.33 -12.52
N MET A 498 17.63 -28.49 -13.01
CA MET A 498 18.52 -28.84 -14.10
C MET A 498 19.59 -29.88 -13.72
N ARG A 499 19.74 -30.26 -12.44
CA ARG A 499 20.58 -31.41 -12.06
C ARG A 499 20.07 -32.71 -12.69
N THR A 500 18.78 -32.80 -12.98
CA THR A 500 18.16 -33.95 -13.65
C THR A 500 18.03 -33.78 -15.17
N GLU A 501 18.63 -32.74 -15.76
CA GLU A 501 18.58 -32.51 -17.20
C GLU A 501 19.21 -33.69 -17.97
N THR A 502 18.57 -34.11 -19.05
CA THR A 502 19.03 -35.24 -19.87
C THR A 502 19.83 -34.79 -21.09
N LYS A 503 19.60 -33.55 -21.52
CA LYS A 503 20.38 -32.87 -22.55
C LYS A 503 21.76 -32.46 -22.00
N GLY A 504 22.74 -32.26 -22.88
CA GLY A 504 24.05 -31.72 -22.48
C GLY A 504 23.86 -30.38 -21.77
N PHE A 505 24.50 -30.20 -20.61
CA PHE A 505 24.17 -29.10 -19.69
C PHE A 505 24.33 -27.70 -20.31
N LEU A 506 25.47 -27.48 -20.99
CA LEU A 506 25.73 -26.24 -21.71
C LEU A 506 24.77 -26.01 -22.89
N GLU A 507 24.36 -27.09 -23.56
CA GLU A 507 23.39 -27.03 -24.66
C GLU A 507 22.00 -26.62 -24.14
N ALA A 508 21.58 -27.15 -22.99
CA ALA A 508 20.34 -26.77 -22.34
C ALA A 508 20.36 -25.31 -21.83
N LEU A 509 21.49 -24.83 -21.32
CA LEU A 509 21.66 -23.41 -20.93
C LEU A 509 21.58 -22.48 -22.16
N ALA A 510 22.20 -22.86 -23.27
CA ALA A 510 22.16 -22.09 -24.51
C ALA A 510 20.75 -22.03 -25.11
N ASP A 511 20.01 -23.14 -25.14
CA ASP A 511 18.62 -23.16 -25.63
C ASP A 511 17.68 -22.30 -24.79
N GLN A 512 17.85 -22.28 -23.47
CA GLN A 512 17.12 -21.40 -22.55
C GLN A 512 17.28 -19.91 -22.88
N ILE A 513 18.37 -19.53 -23.55
CA ILE A 513 18.64 -18.14 -23.93
C ILE A 513 18.28 -17.89 -25.40
N PHE A 514 18.64 -18.79 -26.32
CA PHE A 514 18.39 -18.60 -27.74
C PHE A 514 16.91 -18.74 -28.11
N THR A 515 16.27 -19.86 -27.73
CA THR A 515 14.99 -20.27 -28.33
C THR A 515 13.87 -20.49 -27.32
N SER A 516 14.15 -21.06 -26.15
CA SER A 516 13.11 -21.38 -25.17
C SER A 516 12.52 -20.11 -24.56
N PRO A 517 11.18 -20.04 -24.40
CA PRO A 517 10.52 -18.93 -23.73
C PRO A 517 10.81 -18.91 -22.23
N ILE A 518 10.85 -17.72 -21.63
CA ILE A 518 10.96 -17.58 -20.17
C ILE A 518 9.57 -17.60 -19.55
N LYS A 519 9.30 -18.58 -18.69
CA LYS A 519 8.11 -18.60 -17.81
C LYS A 519 8.53 -18.25 -16.39
N TRP A 520 8.75 -16.96 -16.16
CA TRP A 520 9.46 -16.48 -14.97
C TRP A 520 8.74 -16.81 -13.66
N THR A 521 7.40 -16.78 -13.65
CA THR A 521 6.60 -17.18 -12.49
C THR A 521 6.76 -18.66 -12.13
N ARG A 522 7.06 -19.54 -13.09
CA ARG A 522 7.36 -20.95 -12.86
C ARG A 522 8.80 -21.14 -12.38
N ALA A 523 9.75 -20.47 -13.02
CA ALA A 523 11.16 -20.51 -12.61
C ALA A 523 11.38 -19.96 -11.19
N CYS A 524 10.54 -19.02 -10.76
CA CYS A 524 10.53 -18.46 -9.40
C CYS A 524 9.49 -19.10 -8.47
N ALA A 525 8.93 -20.27 -8.83
CA ALA A 525 8.07 -21.05 -7.94
C ALA A 525 8.92 -21.79 -6.89
N PHE A 526 9.68 -21.02 -6.12
CA PHE A 526 10.60 -21.53 -5.11
C PHE A 526 9.87 -22.32 -4.02
N PRO A 527 10.58 -23.19 -3.29
CA PRO A 527 10.01 -23.94 -2.18
C PRO A 527 9.24 -23.06 -1.21
N GLU A 528 8.10 -23.54 -0.71
CA GLU A 528 7.22 -22.77 0.16
C GLU A 528 7.92 -22.26 1.43
N ASP A 529 8.84 -23.04 1.99
CA ASP A 529 9.66 -22.71 3.16
C ASP A 529 10.80 -21.72 2.87
N THR A 530 10.87 -21.14 1.65
CA THR A 530 11.84 -20.09 1.31
C THR A 530 11.58 -18.84 2.16
N THR A 531 12.62 -18.36 2.83
CA THR A 531 12.53 -17.17 3.69
C THR A 531 13.02 -15.91 2.99
N HIS A 532 14.11 -16.02 2.22
CA HIS A 532 14.75 -14.88 1.57
C HIS A 532 15.14 -15.23 0.13
N ILE A 533 15.02 -14.25 -0.75
CA ILE A 533 15.50 -14.31 -2.12
C ILE A 533 16.56 -13.23 -2.29
N ILE A 534 17.77 -13.63 -2.61
CA ILE A 534 18.93 -12.76 -2.78
C ILE A 534 19.05 -12.39 -4.26
N ASP A 535 18.88 -11.12 -4.58
CA ASP A 535 19.09 -10.59 -5.93
C ASP A 535 20.56 -10.24 -6.14
N PHE A 536 21.23 -11.07 -6.94
CA PHE A 536 22.58 -10.85 -7.45
C PHE A 536 22.58 -10.16 -8.83
N GLY A 537 21.39 -9.83 -9.35
CA GLY A 537 21.19 -9.11 -10.59
C GLY A 537 21.57 -7.63 -10.50
N LEU A 538 21.64 -7.02 -11.69
CA LEU A 538 22.03 -5.61 -11.86
C LEU A 538 20.82 -4.68 -11.76
N GLY A 539 21.08 -3.41 -11.46
CA GLY A 539 20.07 -2.35 -11.49
C GLY A 539 19.10 -2.33 -10.30
N THR A 540 19.32 -3.18 -9.29
CA THR A 540 18.61 -3.20 -7.99
C THR A 540 17.08 -3.01 -8.10
N LEU A 541 16.54 -1.83 -7.78
CA LEU A 541 15.11 -1.52 -7.83
C LEU A 541 14.53 -1.52 -9.26
N SER A 542 15.37 -1.34 -10.28
CA SER A 542 15.02 -1.46 -11.69
C SER A 542 15.40 -2.84 -12.27
N GLY A 543 16.06 -3.68 -11.46
CA GLY A 543 16.57 -4.99 -11.81
C GLY A 543 15.56 -6.11 -11.65
N ILE A 544 16.06 -7.35 -11.75
CA ILE A 544 15.22 -8.55 -11.69
C ILE A 544 14.57 -8.74 -10.30
N GLY A 545 15.23 -8.31 -9.22
CA GLY A 545 14.69 -8.40 -7.88
C GLY A 545 13.33 -7.71 -7.72
N SER A 546 13.09 -6.58 -8.41
CA SER A 546 11.78 -5.90 -8.38
C SER A 546 10.68 -6.67 -9.12
N LEU A 547 11.05 -7.42 -10.17
CA LEU A 547 10.11 -8.30 -10.87
C LEU A 547 9.76 -9.52 -10.01
N VAL A 548 10.76 -10.13 -9.37
CA VAL A 548 10.56 -11.24 -8.44
C VAL A 548 9.75 -10.80 -7.22
N ALA A 549 10.04 -9.62 -6.66
CA ALA A 549 9.30 -9.03 -5.54
C ALA A 549 7.80 -8.95 -5.84
N ARG A 550 7.43 -8.47 -7.03
CA ARG A 550 6.01 -8.38 -7.46
C ARG A 550 5.35 -9.75 -7.62
N ASN A 551 6.08 -10.74 -8.15
CA ASN A 551 5.54 -12.09 -8.35
C ASN A 551 5.44 -12.91 -7.06
N THR A 552 6.23 -12.56 -6.05
CA THR A 552 6.31 -13.25 -4.75
C THR A 552 5.70 -12.44 -3.61
N GLU A 553 5.08 -11.30 -3.93
CA GLU A 553 4.48 -10.40 -2.97
C GLU A 553 3.43 -11.13 -2.14
N GLY A 554 3.53 -11.00 -0.82
CA GLY A 554 2.62 -11.68 0.12
C GLY A 554 2.94 -13.13 0.44
N LYS A 555 3.89 -13.79 -0.25
CA LYS A 555 4.28 -15.20 -0.01
C LYS A 555 5.21 -15.39 1.19
N GLY A 556 5.54 -14.31 1.92
CA GLY A 556 6.47 -14.34 3.05
C GLY A 556 7.95 -14.42 2.64
N HIS A 557 8.29 -14.19 1.37
CA HIS A 557 9.67 -14.13 0.92
C HIS A 557 10.21 -12.70 1.05
N ARG A 558 11.29 -12.51 1.83
CA ARG A 558 12.03 -11.24 1.90
C ARG A 558 12.96 -11.13 0.68
N ILE A 559 12.78 -10.12 -0.16
CA ILE A 559 13.75 -9.80 -1.22
C ILE A 559 14.89 -9.01 -0.62
N VAL A 560 16.12 -9.46 -0.84
CA VAL A 560 17.34 -8.80 -0.38
C VAL A 560 18.23 -8.52 -1.58
N PHE A 561 18.64 -7.27 -1.77
CA PHE A 561 19.49 -6.87 -2.88
C PHE A 561 20.96 -6.97 -2.48
N ALA A 562 21.76 -7.73 -3.24
CA ALA A 562 23.21 -7.80 -3.03
C ALA A 562 23.97 -6.63 -3.68
N GLY A 563 23.32 -5.86 -4.56
CA GLY A 563 23.92 -4.74 -5.29
C GLY A 563 24.13 -3.47 -4.44
N LEU A 564 25.30 -2.83 -4.60
CA LEU A 564 25.72 -1.53 -4.05
C LEU A 564 25.23 -1.21 -2.61
N PRO A 565 25.96 -1.67 -1.57
CA PRO A 565 25.54 -1.51 -0.17
C PRO A 565 25.57 -0.08 0.38
N ALA A 566 26.03 0.90 -0.40
CA ALA A 566 26.07 2.31 -0.01
C ALA A 566 24.79 3.09 -0.37
N SER A 567 23.88 2.50 -1.15
CA SER A 567 22.64 3.14 -1.63
C SER A 567 21.39 2.65 -0.89
N GLY A 568 20.39 3.52 -0.72
CA GLY A 568 19.08 3.18 -0.13
C GLY A 568 18.51 4.26 0.81
N GLN A 569 17.18 4.29 0.97
CA GLN A 569 16.45 5.12 1.94
C GLN A 569 15.25 4.34 2.51
N GLY A 570 14.96 4.50 3.81
CA GLY A 570 13.83 3.85 4.48
C GLY A 570 13.94 2.32 4.53
N ASN A 571 12.84 1.60 4.30
CA ASN A 571 12.77 0.12 4.38
C ASN A 571 13.46 -0.65 3.22
N LYS A 572 14.20 0.05 2.35
CA LYS A 572 14.91 -0.49 1.17
C LYS A 572 16.43 -0.39 1.39
N ILE A 573 16.90 -0.92 2.51
CA ILE A 573 18.31 -0.81 2.89
C ILE A 573 19.10 -1.90 2.17
N MET A 574 20.20 -1.53 1.50
CA MET A 574 21.01 -2.47 0.68
C MET A 574 22.16 -3.11 1.46
N ASN A 575 22.19 -2.98 2.79
CA ASN A 575 23.19 -3.61 3.66
C ASN A 575 22.70 -4.91 4.32
N GLU A 576 21.46 -5.35 4.10
CA GLU A 576 20.88 -6.54 4.76
C GLU A 576 21.69 -7.83 4.51
N VAL A 577 22.38 -7.96 3.37
CA VAL A 577 23.30 -9.09 3.12
C VAL A 577 24.55 -9.05 3.99
N TYR A 578 24.89 -7.92 4.60
CA TYR A 578 26.07 -7.75 5.45
C TYR A 578 25.72 -7.72 6.96
N ASP A 579 24.46 -7.42 7.32
CA ASP A 579 24.03 -7.24 8.71
C ASP A 579 24.34 -8.45 9.60
N SER A 580 25.24 -8.26 10.56
CA SER A 580 25.68 -9.27 11.53
C SER A 580 24.75 -9.42 12.75
N THR A 581 23.76 -8.54 12.90
CA THR A 581 22.94 -8.38 14.10
C THR A 581 21.53 -8.91 13.96
N GLN A 582 20.82 -8.59 12.87
CA GLN A 582 19.40 -8.89 12.71
C GLN A 582 19.08 -9.57 11.37
N ILE A 583 17.98 -10.34 11.34
CA ILE A 583 17.37 -10.86 10.11
C ILE A 583 15.91 -10.36 10.07
N ILE A 584 15.55 -9.65 9.01
CA ILE A 584 14.19 -9.16 8.79
C ILE A 584 13.41 -10.22 8.02
N ARG A 585 12.26 -10.66 8.55
CA ARG A 585 11.41 -11.68 7.91
C ARG A 585 10.08 -11.09 7.48
N GLU A 586 9.63 -11.47 6.29
CA GLU A 586 8.28 -11.21 5.82
C GLU A 586 7.34 -12.35 6.26
N GLN A 587 6.09 -12.02 6.58
CA GLN A 587 5.07 -13.02 6.88
C GLN A 587 4.12 -13.18 5.69
N ARG A 588 3.68 -14.41 5.46
CA ARG A 588 2.65 -14.71 4.48
C ARG A 588 1.37 -13.96 4.82
N TRP A 589 0.74 -13.30 3.84
CA TRP A 589 -0.51 -12.57 4.07
C TRP A 589 -1.63 -13.48 4.55
N SER A 590 -1.69 -14.69 4.00
CA SER A 590 -2.62 -15.76 4.38
C SER A 590 -2.48 -16.23 5.82
N GLU A 591 -1.32 -16.02 6.45
CA GLU A 591 -1.07 -16.40 7.85
C GLU A 591 -1.21 -15.18 8.78
N LYS A 592 -0.66 -14.04 8.37
CA LYS A 592 -0.65 -12.78 9.13
C LYS A 592 -2.05 -12.19 9.28
N TYR A 593 -2.83 -12.20 8.21
CA TYR A 593 -4.19 -11.63 8.17
C TYR A 593 -5.26 -12.72 8.14
N LYS A 594 -4.88 -13.94 8.51
CA LYS A 594 -5.79 -15.08 8.59
C LYS A 594 -6.93 -14.79 9.55
N ILE A 595 -8.16 -14.98 9.10
CA ILE A 595 -9.32 -15.01 10.00
C ILE A 595 -9.21 -16.19 10.95
N ARG A 596 -9.55 -15.97 12.22
CA ARG A 596 -9.52 -17.02 13.25
C ARG A 596 -10.84 -17.05 14.01
N LEU A 597 -11.03 -18.10 14.80
CA LEU A 597 -12.07 -18.14 15.81
C LEU A 597 -11.45 -17.88 17.18
N VAL A 598 -12.16 -17.14 18.02
CA VAL A 598 -11.91 -17.08 19.46
C VAL A 598 -13.19 -17.44 20.20
N LYS A 599 -13.05 -18.14 21.33
CA LYS A 599 -14.14 -18.43 22.24
C LYS A 599 -14.11 -17.45 23.41
N THR A 600 -15.11 -16.59 23.50
CA THR A 600 -15.23 -15.61 24.59
C THR A 600 -15.73 -16.26 25.88
N LYS A 601 -15.59 -15.58 27.03
CA LYS A 601 -15.97 -16.12 28.36
C LYS A 601 -17.44 -16.53 28.47
N ASP A 602 -18.33 -15.92 27.69
CA ASP A 602 -19.76 -16.28 27.58
C ASP A 602 -20.01 -17.54 26.73
N GLY A 603 -18.96 -18.16 26.18
CA GLY A 603 -19.01 -19.39 25.39
C GLY A 603 -19.29 -19.18 23.91
N ARG A 604 -19.44 -17.94 23.42
CA ARG A 604 -19.64 -17.65 22.00
C ARG A 604 -18.35 -17.78 21.19
N LEU A 605 -18.47 -18.36 20.00
CA LEU A 605 -17.44 -18.29 18.97
C LEU A 605 -17.59 -16.97 18.21
N GLN A 606 -16.51 -16.21 18.10
CA GLN A 606 -16.46 -14.95 17.35
C GLN A 606 -15.37 -15.01 16.29
N ILE A 607 -15.62 -14.37 15.15
CA ILE A 607 -14.63 -14.20 14.08
C ILE A 607 -13.63 -13.14 14.56
N ASP A 608 -12.37 -13.53 14.72
CA ASP A 608 -11.29 -12.65 15.14
C ASP A 608 -10.58 -12.07 13.93
N THR A 609 -10.78 -10.77 13.72
CA THR A 609 -10.13 -9.97 12.67
C THR A 609 -9.77 -8.58 13.22
N PRO A 610 -8.93 -7.80 12.53
CA PRO A 610 -8.70 -6.40 12.91
C PRO A 610 -9.99 -5.56 12.95
N PHE A 611 -11.02 -5.91 12.16
CA PHE A 611 -12.26 -5.15 12.05
C PHE A 611 -13.34 -5.55 13.07
N SER A 612 -13.45 -6.82 13.50
CA SER A 612 -14.47 -7.28 14.47
C SER A 612 -14.39 -6.61 15.86
N ARG A 613 -13.48 -5.65 16.00
CA ARG A 613 -13.22 -4.81 17.14
C ARG A 613 -13.84 -3.39 17.03
N LEU A 614 -14.61 -3.03 15.98
CA LEU A 614 -15.16 -1.65 15.69
C LEU A 614 -16.58 -1.64 15.01
N LEU A 615 -17.41 -0.56 15.10
CA LEU A 615 -18.83 -0.47 14.58
C LEU A 615 -19.25 0.91 13.95
N THR A 616 -20.23 0.99 12.99
CA THR A 616 -20.66 2.27 12.33
C THR A 616 -22.11 2.55 11.77
N GLY A 617 -22.54 3.85 11.59
CA GLY A 617 -23.74 4.36 10.83
C GLY A 617 -24.17 5.89 10.95
N GLY A 618 -24.76 6.57 9.92
CA GLY A 618 -25.19 8.01 10.00
C GLY A 618 -26.23 8.59 8.98
N GLY A 619 -26.73 9.84 9.20
CA GLY A 619 -27.51 10.68 8.26
C GLY A 619 -28.46 11.80 8.83
N HIS A 620 -27.97 13.02 9.16
CA HIS A 620 -28.80 14.10 9.80
C HIS A 620 -28.52 15.54 9.32
N TYR A 621 -29.53 16.42 9.30
CA TYR A 621 -29.48 17.73 8.59
C TYR A 621 -29.23 18.98 9.47
N ASN A 622 -29.38 18.91 10.80
CA ASN A 622 -28.98 19.97 11.72
C ASN A 622 -28.61 19.40 13.10
N ALA A 623 -27.99 20.22 13.95
CA ALA A 623 -27.49 19.82 15.27
C ALA A 623 -28.58 19.28 16.21
N LYS A 624 -29.74 19.95 16.27
CA LYS A 624 -30.87 19.55 17.14
C LYS A 624 -31.43 18.19 16.73
N ALA A 625 -31.60 17.97 15.42
CA ALA A 625 -32.11 16.71 14.87
C ALA A 625 -31.13 15.56 15.12
N LEU A 626 -29.82 15.79 14.92
CA LEU A 626 -28.79 14.78 15.20
C LEU A 626 -28.82 14.34 16.67
N ARG A 627 -28.79 15.30 17.61
CA ARG A 627 -28.88 15.01 19.05
C ARG A 627 -30.15 14.27 19.41
N SER A 628 -31.30 14.77 18.94
CA SER A 628 -32.61 14.14 19.22
C SER A 628 -32.67 12.70 18.71
N LYS A 629 -32.07 12.39 17.55
CA LYS A 629 -32.03 11.02 17.04
C LYS A 629 -31.12 10.13 17.89
N ILE A 630 -29.93 10.60 18.25
CA ILE A 630 -29.04 9.85 19.14
C ILE A 630 -29.72 9.53 20.47
N SER A 631 -30.42 10.50 21.07
CA SER A 631 -31.23 10.26 22.28
C SER A 631 -32.32 9.22 22.06
N ALA A 632 -33.04 9.28 20.93
CA ALA A 632 -34.09 8.32 20.60
C ALA A 632 -33.55 6.90 20.35
N ILE A 633 -32.38 6.76 19.73
CA ILE A 633 -31.74 5.45 19.54
C ILE A 633 -31.25 4.92 20.88
N ARG A 634 -30.57 5.75 21.68
CA ARG A 634 -30.08 5.38 23.02
C ARG A 634 -31.20 4.87 23.93
N ALA A 635 -32.39 5.48 23.87
CA ALA A 635 -33.56 5.01 24.62
C ALA A 635 -34.05 3.61 24.24
N LYS A 636 -33.69 3.10 23.04
CA LYS A 636 -34.04 1.76 22.55
C LYS A 636 -32.93 0.73 22.79
N LEU A 637 -31.72 1.15 23.14
CA LEU A 637 -30.60 0.24 23.37
C LEU A 637 -30.75 -0.45 24.73
N GLN A 638 -30.74 -1.78 24.71
CA GLN A 638 -30.91 -2.60 25.92
C GLN A 638 -29.61 -2.75 26.73
N LYS A 639 -28.44 -2.49 26.11
CA LYS A 639 -27.12 -2.63 26.73
C LYS A 639 -26.40 -1.28 26.75
N PRO A 640 -25.90 -0.82 27.91
CA PRO A 640 -25.08 0.38 27.97
C PRO A 640 -23.70 0.13 27.37
N GLY A 641 -23.05 1.18 26.88
CA GLY A 641 -21.70 1.09 26.30
C GLY A 641 -21.62 0.66 24.82
N LEU A 642 -22.74 0.60 24.09
CA LEU A 642 -22.73 0.46 22.63
C LEU A 642 -22.38 1.79 21.97
N GLY A 643 -21.33 1.79 21.14
CA GLY A 643 -20.86 2.98 20.45
C GLY A 643 -21.63 3.34 19.19
N PHE A 644 -21.65 4.63 18.87
CA PHE A 644 -22.14 5.18 17.60
C PHE A 644 -20.97 5.65 16.74
N THR A 645 -21.08 5.51 15.42
CA THR A 645 -20.13 6.16 14.50
C THR A 645 -20.87 6.84 13.38
N LEU A 646 -20.73 8.15 13.25
CA LEU A 646 -21.43 8.92 12.24
C LEU A 646 -20.77 8.78 10.87
N ASN A 647 -21.56 8.53 9.83
CA ASN A 647 -21.15 8.70 8.44
C ASN A 647 -21.49 10.11 7.93
N ALA A 648 -20.47 10.90 7.61
CA ALA A 648 -20.59 12.27 7.13
C ALA A 648 -20.03 12.41 5.71
N LEU A 649 -20.72 13.20 4.87
CA LEU A 649 -20.32 13.46 3.48
C LEU A 649 -19.35 14.64 3.43
N TYR A 650 -18.09 14.37 3.09
CA TYR A 650 -17.04 15.39 3.04
C TYR A 650 -17.27 16.41 1.93
N ILE A 651 -17.82 16.00 0.78
CA ILE A 651 -18.22 16.93 -0.30
C ILE A 651 -19.30 17.95 0.14
N ASN A 652 -20.10 17.64 1.16
CA ASN A 652 -21.14 18.54 1.67
C ASN A 652 -20.62 19.39 2.83
N GLN A 653 -19.84 20.42 2.49
CA GLN A 653 -19.18 21.31 3.46
C GLN A 653 -20.16 21.99 4.43
N LYS A 654 -21.41 22.27 4.00
CA LYS A 654 -22.43 22.85 4.88
C LYS A 654 -22.83 21.90 6.01
N GLN A 655 -22.96 20.60 5.73
CA GLN A 655 -23.27 19.61 6.77
C GLN A 655 -22.04 19.30 7.63
N TRP A 656 -20.89 19.15 6.98
CA TRP A 656 -19.62 18.88 7.65
C TRP A 656 -19.33 19.91 8.76
N ALA A 657 -19.51 21.20 8.45
CA ALA A 657 -19.22 22.32 9.36
C ALA A 657 -19.93 22.25 10.71
N PHE A 658 -21.08 21.57 10.81
CA PHE A 658 -21.75 21.35 12.10
C PHE A 658 -21.64 19.90 12.60
N GLN A 659 -21.63 18.89 11.71
CA GLN A 659 -21.66 17.49 12.10
C GLN A 659 -20.37 17.08 12.82
N PHE A 660 -19.21 17.44 12.27
CA PHE A 660 -17.92 17.01 12.83
C PHE A 660 -17.65 17.66 14.20
N PRO A 661 -17.72 19.00 14.39
CA PRO A 661 -17.51 19.60 15.70
C PRO A 661 -18.52 19.13 16.75
N LEU A 662 -19.79 18.95 16.35
CA LEU A 662 -20.82 18.45 17.24
C LEU A 662 -20.56 17.02 17.70
N TRP A 663 -20.02 16.16 16.83
CA TRP A 663 -19.68 14.78 17.20
C TRP A 663 -18.58 14.72 18.24
N LEU A 664 -17.53 15.56 18.08
CA LEU A 664 -16.47 15.72 19.08
C LEU A 664 -17.02 16.23 20.41
N GLN A 665 -17.88 17.25 20.36
CA GLN A 665 -18.51 17.82 21.55
C GLN A 665 -19.39 16.78 22.28
N MET A 666 -20.21 16.03 21.55
CA MET A 666 -21.06 14.98 22.11
C MET A 666 -20.23 13.91 22.82
N ARG A 667 -19.05 13.55 22.26
CA ARG A 667 -18.12 12.66 22.95
C ARG A 667 -17.60 13.26 24.26
N LYS A 668 -17.17 14.52 24.25
CA LYS A 668 -16.66 15.23 25.45
C LYS A 668 -17.73 15.39 26.54
N GLU A 669 -19.01 15.43 26.16
CA GLU A 669 -20.15 15.41 27.08
C GLU A 669 -20.44 14.02 27.70
N GLY A 670 -19.67 12.99 27.32
CA GLY A 670 -19.81 11.62 27.81
C GLY A 670 -20.70 10.72 26.95
N LEU A 671 -21.21 11.19 25.81
CA LEU A 671 -22.04 10.33 24.95
C LEU A 671 -21.18 9.27 24.23
N PRO A 672 -21.76 8.10 23.90
CA PRO A 672 -21.02 6.96 23.37
C PRO A 672 -20.68 7.09 21.88
N MET A 673 -19.97 8.16 21.51
CA MET A 673 -19.44 8.34 20.16
C MET A 673 -18.13 7.56 20.04
N GLU A 674 -18.05 6.58 19.15
CA GLU A 674 -16.95 5.62 19.07
C GLU A 674 -16.09 5.77 17.82
N GLY A 675 -16.68 6.24 16.72
CA GLY A 675 -15.96 6.46 15.47
C GLY A 675 -16.53 7.57 14.62
N PHE A 676 -15.86 7.84 13.50
CA PHE A 676 -16.32 8.78 12.48
C PHE A 676 -15.96 8.28 11.08
N VAL A 677 -16.89 8.35 10.12
CA VAL A 677 -16.67 7.95 8.72
C VAL A 677 -16.70 9.19 7.83
N VAL A 678 -15.61 9.42 7.11
CA VAL A 678 -15.44 10.44 6.07
C VAL A 678 -15.75 9.80 4.72
N ALA A 679 -16.93 10.14 4.17
CA ALA A 679 -17.44 9.57 2.93
C ALA A 679 -17.51 10.62 1.81
N ALA A 680 -17.56 10.16 0.55
CA ALA A 680 -17.68 11.02 -0.63
C ALA A 680 -16.60 12.12 -0.68
N GLY A 681 -15.34 11.69 -0.71
CA GLY A 681 -14.14 12.54 -0.76
C GLY A 681 -13.10 12.11 0.27
N ILE A 682 -11.84 11.99 -0.15
CA ILE A 682 -10.71 11.75 0.75
C ILE A 682 -9.99 13.09 0.98
N PRO A 683 -9.83 13.54 2.24
CA PRO A 683 -9.11 14.77 2.55
C PRO A 683 -7.61 14.67 2.19
N SER A 684 -6.95 15.83 2.08
CA SER A 684 -5.48 15.88 2.02
C SER A 684 -4.87 15.30 3.29
N THR A 685 -3.59 14.96 3.26
CA THR A 685 -2.85 14.39 4.40
C THR A 685 -2.89 15.32 5.62
N GLU A 686 -2.75 16.62 5.40
CA GLU A 686 -2.74 17.65 6.44
C GLU A 686 -4.12 17.79 7.07
N LYS A 687 -5.17 17.83 6.24
CA LYS A 687 -6.54 17.95 6.74
C LYS A 687 -7.01 16.67 7.43
N ALA A 688 -6.59 15.50 6.94
CA ALA A 688 -6.85 14.23 7.60
C ALA A 688 -6.18 14.16 8.98
N LYS A 689 -4.96 14.67 9.11
CA LYS A 689 -4.26 14.79 10.39
C LYS A 689 -5.04 15.66 11.36
N GLU A 690 -5.51 16.84 10.96
CA GLU A 690 -6.36 17.70 11.81
C GLU A 690 -7.64 16.98 12.28
N ILE A 691 -8.30 16.24 11.37
CA ILE A 691 -9.48 15.45 11.71
C ILE A 691 -9.13 14.38 12.74
N ILE A 692 -8.05 13.63 12.53
CA ILE A 692 -7.60 12.55 13.41
C ILE A 692 -7.21 13.09 14.78
N ASP A 693 -6.47 14.20 14.83
CA ASP A 693 -6.06 14.84 16.08
C ASP A 693 -7.30 15.32 16.86
N GLY A 694 -8.30 15.91 16.20
CA GLY A 694 -9.57 16.26 16.83
C GLY A 694 -10.37 15.06 17.36
N LEU A 695 -10.38 13.93 16.64
CA LEU A 695 -11.01 12.68 17.07
C LEU A 695 -10.29 12.08 18.28
N ARG A 696 -8.95 12.07 18.25
CA ARG A 696 -8.07 11.59 19.31
C ARG A 696 -8.26 12.39 20.59
N ASP A 697 -8.27 13.72 20.51
CA ASP A 697 -8.48 14.62 21.64
C ASP A 697 -9.87 14.50 22.26
N ALA A 698 -10.87 14.10 21.46
CA ALA A 698 -12.19 13.78 21.97
C ALA A 698 -12.27 12.39 22.61
N GLY A 699 -11.30 11.50 22.38
CA GLY A 699 -11.34 10.10 22.81
C GLY A 699 -12.20 9.21 21.91
N ILE A 700 -12.32 9.56 20.62
CA ILE A 700 -12.94 8.72 19.59
C ILE A 700 -11.90 7.70 19.09
N LYS A 701 -12.32 6.45 18.92
CA LYS A 701 -11.39 5.31 18.79
C LYS A 701 -10.88 5.08 17.38
N HIS A 702 -11.60 5.54 16.36
CA HIS A 702 -11.26 5.25 14.96
C HIS A 702 -11.84 6.27 13.99
N VAL A 703 -11.19 6.37 12.83
CA VAL A 703 -11.71 7.05 11.65
C VAL A 703 -11.86 6.06 10.52
N SER A 704 -12.84 6.26 9.65
CA SER A 704 -12.99 5.48 8.43
C SER A 704 -13.08 6.36 7.20
N PHE A 705 -12.46 5.91 6.12
CA PHE A 705 -12.49 6.55 4.82
C PHE A 705 -13.11 5.62 3.79
N LYS A 706 -13.88 6.16 2.85
CA LYS A 706 -14.48 5.43 1.73
C LYS A 706 -13.83 5.83 0.40
N PRO A 707 -12.65 5.28 0.04
CA PRO A 707 -12.04 5.56 -1.24
C PRO A 707 -12.82 4.87 -2.37
N GLY A 708 -12.99 5.57 -3.50
CA GLY A 708 -13.65 5.06 -4.70
C GLY A 708 -12.72 4.82 -5.88
N SER A 709 -11.41 5.02 -5.72
CA SER A 709 -10.37 4.87 -6.75
C SER A 709 -9.03 4.40 -6.17
N VAL A 710 -8.11 3.96 -7.03
CA VAL A 710 -6.73 3.59 -6.65
C VAL A 710 -6.01 4.72 -5.94
N ASP A 711 -6.12 5.94 -6.45
CA ASP A 711 -5.47 7.11 -5.84
C ASP A 711 -6.11 7.48 -4.50
N GLY A 712 -7.43 7.30 -4.36
CA GLY A 712 -8.11 7.41 -3.07
C GLY A 712 -7.57 6.41 -2.05
N ILE A 713 -7.33 5.16 -2.44
CA ILE A 713 -6.72 4.14 -1.55
C ILE A 713 -5.31 4.56 -1.15
N ARG A 714 -4.46 4.97 -2.11
CA ARG A 714 -3.09 5.44 -1.83
C ARG A 714 -3.09 6.63 -0.87
N GLN A 715 -4.05 7.55 -1.03
CA GLN A 715 -4.20 8.67 -0.10
C GLN A 715 -4.53 8.19 1.32
N VAL A 716 -5.42 7.20 1.48
CA VAL A 716 -5.71 6.60 2.80
C VAL A 716 -4.48 5.90 3.38
N VAL A 717 -3.66 5.25 2.55
CA VAL A 717 -2.37 4.67 2.97
C VAL A 717 -1.43 5.76 3.49
N ASN A 718 -1.30 6.88 2.79
CA ASN A 718 -0.47 8.00 3.22
C ASN A 718 -0.99 8.62 4.53
N ILE A 719 -2.32 8.77 4.67
CA ILE A 719 -2.95 9.24 5.91
C ILE A 719 -2.63 8.29 7.07
N ALA A 720 -2.71 6.98 6.85
CA ALA A 720 -2.37 5.99 7.87
C ALA A 720 -0.87 6.03 8.24
N ALA A 721 0.02 6.18 7.26
CA ALA A 721 1.46 6.29 7.48
C ALA A 721 1.86 7.50 8.33
N LEU A 722 1.16 8.62 8.18
CA LEU A 722 1.37 9.84 8.99
C LEU A 722 0.72 9.77 10.39
N ASN A 723 -0.12 8.76 10.66
CA ASN A 723 -0.83 8.60 11.93
C ASN A 723 -0.71 7.16 12.45
N PRO A 724 0.52 6.62 12.62
CA PRO A 724 0.77 5.19 12.83
C PRO A 724 0.16 4.61 14.12
N ASP A 725 -0.23 5.47 15.05
CA ASP A 725 -0.82 5.11 16.34
C ASP A 725 -2.34 5.23 16.38
N PHE A 726 -2.99 5.68 15.29
CA PHE A 726 -4.43 5.85 15.23
C PHE A 726 -5.10 4.83 14.28
N PRO A 727 -6.19 4.16 14.70
CA PRO A 727 -6.95 3.25 13.84
C PRO A 727 -7.59 3.92 12.62
N VAL A 728 -7.19 3.52 11.42
CA VAL A 728 -7.75 4.00 10.14
C VAL A 728 -8.44 2.86 9.40
N ILE A 729 -9.75 2.95 9.18
CA ILE A 729 -10.52 1.94 8.44
C ILE A 729 -10.68 2.36 6.97
N CYS A 730 -10.09 1.61 6.05
CA CYS A 730 -10.31 1.74 4.62
C CYS A 730 -11.54 0.91 4.21
N GLN A 731 -12.67 1.56 3.95
CA GLN A 731 -13.89 0.93 3.45
C GLN A 731 -13.91 0.97 1.92
N TRP A 732 -13.34 -0.06 1.28
CA TRP A 732 -13.32 -0.18 -0.16
C TRP A 732 -14.68 -0.60 -0.71
N THR A 733 -15.20 0.18 -1.67
CA THR A 733 -16.40 -0.16 -2.45
C THR A 733 -16.16 0.12 -3.93
N GLY A 734 -16.22 -0.94 -4.76
CA GLY A 734 -16.14 -0.82 -6.22
C GLY A 734 -17.44 -0.32 -6.87
N GLY A 735 -17.41 -0.16 -8.20
CA GLY A 735 -18.50 0.43 -8.98
C GLY A 735 -19.84 -0.30 -8.92
N ARG A 736 -19.85 -1.59 -8.58
CA ARG A 736 -21.06 -2.41 -8.41
C ARG A 736 -21.89 -2.11 -7.14
N ALA A 737 -21.61 -1.02 -6.43
CA ALA A 737 -22.24 -0.68 -5.14
C ALA A 737 -23.64 -0.09 -5.34
N GLY A 738 -24.53 -0.23 -4.34
CA GLY A 738 -25.83 0.44 -4.36
C GLY A 738 -25.71 1.92 -3.97
N GLY A 739 -26.51 2.78 -4.58
CA GLY A 739 -26.40 4.23 -4.36
C GLY A 739 -25.32 4.88 -5.23
N HIS A 740 -24.67 5.93 -4.73
CA HIS A 740 -23.54 6.56 -5.42
C HIS A 740 -22.39 5.55 -5.53
N HIS A 741 -21.80 5.44 -6.71
CA HIS A 741 -20.73 4.47 -6.97
C HIS A 741 -19.64 5.05 -7.88
N SER A 742 -18.47 4.41 -7.91
CA SER A 742 -17.41 4.73 -8.87
C SER A 742 -17.62 3.99 -10.20
N CYS A 743 -16.74 4.26 -11.16
CA CYS A 743 -16.64 3.49 -12.41
C CYS A 743 -15.59 2.36 -12.32
N GLU A 744 -15.03 2.11 -11.14
CA GLU A 744 -13.92 1.17 -10.97
C GLU A 744 -14.42 -0.27 -10.91
N ASP A 745 -13.62 -1.17 -11.48
CA ASP A 745 -13.70 -2.59 -11.17
C ASP A 745 -13.53 -2.82 -9.66
N PHE A 746 -14.15 -3.89 -9.15
CA PHE A 746 -14.13 -4.18 -7.72
C PHE A 746 -12.80 -4.79 -7.25
N HIS A 747 -12.10 -5.57 -8.08
CA HIS A 747 -10.90 -6.33 -7.67
C HIS A 747 -9.60 -5.61 -8.01
N GLN A 748 -9.49 -5.04 -9.21
CA GLN A 748 -8.25 -4.51 -9.76
C GLN A 748 -7.62 -3.40 -8.90
N PRO A 749 -8.37 -2.46 -8.30
CA PRO A 749 -7.79 -1.46 -7.40
C PRO A 749 -7.16 -2.08 -6.14
N ILE A 750 -7.77 -3.13 -5.59
CA ILE A 750 -7.21 -3.85 -4.44
C ILE A 750 -5.97 -4.63 -4.86
N LEU A 751 -6.00 -5.37 -5.98
CA LEU A 751 -4.82 -6.08 -6.49
C LEU A 751 -3.61 -5.14 -6.66
N ALA A 752 -3.85 -3.89 -7.06
CA ALA A 752 -2.80 -2.90 -7.27
C ALA A 752 -2.29 -2.21 -5.99
N THR A 753 -3.03 -2.29 -4.87
CA THR A 753 -2.75 -1.51 -3.66
C THR A 753 -2.69 -2.33 -2.37
N TYR A 754 -3.02 -3.62 -2.41
CA TYR A 754 -3.13 -4.48 -1.23
C TYR A 754 -1.82 -4.52 -0.43
N ALA A 755 -0.67 -4.60 -1.09
CA ALA A 755 0.63 -4.56 -0.43
C ALA A 755 0.88 -3.21 0.29
N SER A 756 0.58 -2.10 -0.37
CA SER A 756 0.70 -0.76 0.24
C SER A 756 -0.25 -0.60 1.43
N ILE A 757 -1.48 -1.13 1.33
CA ILE A 757 -2.43 -1.20 2.45
C ILE A 757 -1.83 -1.99 3.61
N ARG A 758 -1.36 -3.21 3.35
CA ARG A 758 -0.81 -4.12 4.38
C ARG A 758 0.56 -3.71 4.92
N SER A 759 1.22 -2.72 4.31
CA SER A 759 2.42 -2.09 4.87
C SER A 759 2.12 -1.19 6.07
N GLN A 760 0.87 -0.77 6.26
CA GLN A 760 0.44 0.10 7.36
C GLN A 760 -0.29 -0.71 8.44
N PRO A 761 0.32 -1.00 9.60
CA PRO A 761 -0.27 -1.87 10.63
C PRO A 761 -1.49 -1.27 11.32
N ASN A 762 -1.65 0.06 11.24
CA ASN A 762 -2.79 0.77 11.78
C ASN A 762 -4.03 0.75 10.87
N LEU A 763 -3.86 0.40 9.59
CA LEU A 763 -4.89 0.42 8.55
C LEU A 763 -5.68 -0.89 8.50
N ILE A 764 -7.01 -0.78 8.65
CA ILE A 764 -7.96 -1.90 8.65
C ILE A 764 -8.70 -1.90 7.30
N LEU A 765 -8.62 -3.00 6.55
CA LEU A 765 -9.21 -3.11 5.23
C LEU A 765 -10.57 -3.82 5.28
N VAL A 766 -11.63 -3.05 5.03
CA VAL A 766 -13.02 -3.53 4.99
C VAL A 766 -13.53 -3.45 3.57
N VAL A 767 -14.24 -4.50 3.14
CA VAL A 767 -14.78 -4.56 1.79
C VAL A 767 -16.30 -4.50 1.79
N GLY A 768 -16.87 -3.80 0.82
CA GLY A 768 -18.30 -3.79 0.56
C GLY A 768 -18.57 -3.62 -0.93
N SER A 769 -19.82 -3.83 -1.35
CA SER A 769 -20.27 -3.84 -2.76
C SER A 769 -20.45 -5.26 -3.30
N GLY A 770 -21.71 -5.75 -3.29
CA GLY A 770 -22.11 -7.03 -3.90
C GLY A 770 -22.38 -8.20 -2.95
N PHE A 771 -22.14 -8.06 -1.65
CA PHE A 771 -22.26 -9.17 -0.69
C PHE A 771 -23.66 -9.32 -0.07
N GLY A 772 -24.03 -10.56 0.26
CA GLY A 772 -25.24 -10.83 1.03
C GLY A 772 -25.41 -12.25 1.61
N SER A 773 -24.40 -13.13 1.50
CA SER A 773 -24.39 -14.45 2.13
C SER A 773 -22.99 -14.85 2.62
N ALA A 774 -22.89 -15.92 3.41
CA ALA A 774 -21.62 -16.45 3.87
C ALA A 774 -20.76 -17.01 2.72
N GLU A 775 -21.39 -17.65 1.72
CA GLU A 775 -20.71 -18.21 0.53
C GLU A 775 -19.88 -17.16 -0.20
N ASP A 776 -20.46 -15.98 -0.40
CA ASP A 776 -19.82 -14.93 -1.18
C ASP A 776 -18.80 -14.14 -0.37
N VAL A 777 -18.95 -14.11 0.95
CA VAL A 777 -18.08 -13.39 1.88
C VAL A 777 -16.83 -14.19 2.21
N TYR A 778 -16.97 -15.50 2.38
CA TYR A 778 -15.91 -16.37 2.86
C TYR A 778 -14.61 -16.30 2.03
N PRO A 779 -14.65 -16.32 0.67
CA PRO A 779 -13.44 -16.22 -0.14
C PRO A 779 -12.67 -14.91 0.04
N TYR A 780 -13.34 -13.82 0.42
CA TYR A 780 -12.71 -12.51 0.66
C TYR A 780 -12.09 -12.44 2.05
N LEU A 781 -12.75 -13.01 3.06
CA LEU A 781 -12.18 -13.11 4.40
C LEU A 781 -10.97 -14.06 4.44
N THR A 782 -10.99 -15.18 3.71
CA THR A 782 -9.85 -16.11 3.64
C THR A 782 -8.76 -15.67 2.66
N GLY A 783 -9.08 -14.75 1.74
CA GLY A 783 -8.19 -14.32 0.67
C GLY A 783 -8.15 -15.26 -0.55
N GLN A 784 -8.90 -16.37 -0.54
CA GLN A 784 -8.96 -17.32 -1.67
C GLN A 784 -9.35 -16.67 -3.00
N TRP A 785 -10.15 -15.60 -2.96
CA TRP A 785 -10.60 -14.87 -4.15
C TRP A 785 -9.46 -14.43 -5.08
N SER A 786 -8.33 -13.99 -4.53
CA SER A 786 -7.22 -13.43 -5.31
C SER A 786 -6.40 -14.54 -5.96
N ARG A 787 -6.22 -15.66 -5.27
CA ARG A 787 -5.54 -16.84 -5.80
C ARG A 787 -6.35 -17.52 -6.88
N ASP A 788 -7.59 -17.85 -6.59
CA ASP A 788 -8.39 -18.72 -7.45
C ASP A 788 -8.84 -17.97 -8.73
N ARG A 789 -9.05 -16.65 -8.66
CA ARG A 789 -9.47 -15.83 -9.81
C ARG A 789 -8.31 -15.19 -10.58
N PHE A 790 -7.24 -14.81 -9.89
CA PHE A 790 -6.17 -13.99 -10.50
C PHE A 790 -4.77 -14.62 -10.43
N GLY A 791 -4.63 -15.80 -9.80
CA GLY A 791 -3.36 -16.52 -9.73
C GLY A 791 -2.29 -15.83 -8.87
N VAL A 792 -2.70 -14.94 -7.95
CA VAL A 792 -1.80 -14.24 -7.01
C VAL A 792 -1.93 -14.79 -5.59
N GLU A 793 -1.13 -14.30 -4.64
CA GLU A 793 -1.24 -14.76 -3.24
C GLU A 793 -2.61 -14.43 -2.63
N MET A 794 -3.02 -15.20 -1.61
CA MET A 794 -4.28 -14.95 -0.90
C MET A 794 -4.24 -13.58 -0.22
N MET A 795 -5.29 -12.78 -0.47
CA MET A 795 -5.43 -11.41 0.05
C MET A 795 -6.65 -11.31 0.99
N PRO A 796 -6.54 -11.76 2.26
CA PRO A 796 -7.61 -11.66 3.24
C PRO A 796 -8.10 -10.23 3.48
N PHE A 797 -9.40 -10.03 3.62
CA PHE A 797 -9.98 -8.79 4.12
C PHE A 797 -10.25 -8.87 5.62
N ASP A 798 -10.17 -7.73 6.31
CA ASP A 798 -10.40 -7.69 7.76
C ASP A 798 -11.88 -7.70 8.10
N GLY A 799 -12.75 -7.23 7.20
CA GLY A 799 -14.19 -7.20 7.44
C GLY A 799 -15.01 -6.97 6.19
N VAL A 800 -16.32 -7.17 6.34
CA VAL A 800 -17.29 -6.93 5.26
C VAL A 800 -18.38 -5.98 5.74
N LEU A 801 -18.81 -5.07 4.86
CA LEU A 801 -19.97 -4.20 5.08
C LEU A 801 -21.14 -4.61 4.17
N PHE A 802 -22.36 -4.56 4.73
CA PHE A 802 -23.61 -4.87 4.04
C PHE A 802 -24.50 -3.62 4.07
N ALA A 803 -24.93 -3.16 2.89
CA ALA A 803 -25.84 -2.03 2.75
C ALA A 803 -27.13 -2.47 2.04
N SER A 804 -27.05 -2.70 0.73
CA SER A 804 -28.15 -3.16 -0.12
C SER A 804 -28.94 -4.34 0.46
N ARG A 805 -28.24 -5.35 1.00
CA ARG A 805 -28.85 -6.54 1.64
C ARG A 805 -29.70 -6.21 2.87
N MET A 806 -29.34 -5.17 3.61
CA MET A 806 -30.03 -4.79 4.85
C MET A 806 -31.31 -3.98 4.60
N MET A 807 -31.53 -3.47 3.39
CA MET A 807 -32.69 -2.62 3.08
C MET A 807 -34.04 -3.37 3.11
N VAL A 808 -34.01 -4.70 2.97
CA VAL A 808 -35.20 -5.56 3.05
C VAL A 808 -35.44 -6.12 4.45
N ALA A 809 -34.53 -5.86 5.41
CA ALA A 809 -34.70 -6.33 6.78
C ALA A 809 -36.03 -5.82 7.36
N LYS A 810 -36.67 -6.64 8.18
CA LYS A 810 -37.99 -6.35 8.75
C LYS A 810 -38.03 -5.01 9.47
N GLU A 811 -36.98 -4.67 10.22
CA GLU A 811 -36.85 -3.44 10.99
C GLU A 811 -36.44 -2.21 10.16
N ALA A 812 -36.04 -2.41 8.89
CA ALA A 812 -35.71 -1.30 8.00
C ALA A 812 -36.96 -0.45 7.72
N ALA A 813 -36.78 0.88 7.73
CA ALA A 813 -37.86 1.85 7.52
C ALA A 813 -38.38 1.89 6.07
N THR A 814 -37.72 1.20 5.13
CA THR A 814 -38.23 0.97 3.78
C THR A 814 -39.68 0.52 3.81
N SER A 815 -40.58 1.16 3.05
CA SER A 815 -41.99 0.76 3.03
C SER A 815 -42.15 -0.67 2.50
N GLN A 816 -43.17 -1.40 2.96
CA GLN A 816 -43.35 -2.82 2.63
C GLN A 816 -43.43 -3.09 1.12
N SER A 817 -44.24 -2.31 0.40
CA SER A 817 -44.36 -2.42 -1.06
C SER A 817 -43.05 -2.11 -1.81
N VAL A 818 -42.17 -1.29 -1.23
CA VAL A 818 -40.84 -1.01 -1.76
C VAL A 818 -39.88 -2.17 -1.50
N LYS A 819 -39.96 -2.82 -0.33
CA LYS A 819 -39.18 -4.05 -0.05
C LYS A 819 -39.53 -5.16 -1.04
N GLU A 820 -40.80 -5.31 -1.40
CA GLU A 820 -41.26 -6.27 -2.41
C GLU A 820 -40.62 -6.01 -3.78
N LEU A 821 -40.50 -4.75 -4.21
CA LEU A 821 -39.79 -4.42 -5.47
C LEU A 821 -38.29 -4.77 -5.40
N ILE A 822 -37.66 -4.61 -4.24
CA ILE A 822 -36.26 -5.01 -4.05
C ILE A 822 -36.13 -6.53 -4.20
N VAL A 823 -37.04 -7.30 -3.59
CA VAL A 823 -37.03 -8.78 -3.67
C VAL A 823 -37.29 -9.28 -5.10
N GLN A 824 -38.08 -8.55 -5.89
CA GLN A 824 -38.35 -8.89 -7.30
C GLN A 824 -37.14 -8.67 -8.23
N ALA A 825 -36.17 -7.85 -7.85
CA ALA A 825 -34.99 -7.61 -8.67
C ALA A 825 -34.06 -8.83 -8.65
N ALA A 826 -33.86 -9.41 -9.83
CA ALA A 826 -33.06 -10.64 -9.99
C ALA A 826 -31.59 -10.47 -9.59
N GLY A 827 -31.04 -9.26 -9.80
CA GLY A 827 -29.61 -8.99 -9.72
C GLY A 827 -28.80 -9.61 -10.86
N VAL A 828 -27.48 -9.45 -10.81
CA VAL A 828 -26.53 -9.97 -11.81
C VAL A 828 -25.23 -10.47 -11.18
N SER A 829 -24.38 -11.11 -11.99
CA SER A 829 -23.01 -11.42 -11.58
C SER A 829 -22.10 -10.17 -11.67
N ASP A 830 -20.85 -10.35 -11.23
CA ASP A 830 -19.84 -9.27 -11.27
C ASP A 830 -19.41 -8.91 -12.70
N GLU A 831 -19.48 -9.85 -13.63
CA GLU A 831 -19.06 -9.62 -15.01
C GLU A 831 -20.07 -8.80 -15.82
N GLU A 832 -21.29 -8.63 -15.29
CA GLU A 832 -22.43 -8.03 -16.01
C GLU A 832 -22.88 -6.66 -15.46
N TRP A 833 -22.38 -6.24 -14.29
CA TRP A 833 -22.91 -5.06 -13.59
C TRP A 833 -22.76 -3.76 -14.38
N GLU A 834 -21.73 -3.64 -15.22
CA GLU A 834 -21.51 -2.46 -16.07
C GLU A 834 -22.63 -2.21 -17.09
N GLY A 835 -23.44 -3.23 -17.39
CA GLY A 835 -24.61 -3.09 -18.26
C GLY A 835 -25.62 -2.06 -17.77
N THR A 836 -25.65 -1.78 -16.46
CA THR A 836 -26.52 -0.81 -15.79
C THR A 836 -26.37 0.63 -16.31
N TYR A 837 -25.20 1.01 -16.85
CA TYR A 837 -24.98 2.32 -17.46
C TYR A 837 -25.82 2.52 -18.72
N GLN A 838 -26.06 1.44 -19.46
CA GLN A 838 -26.70 1.47 -20.77
C GLN A 838 -28.19 1.13 -20.69
N ARG A 839 -28.55 0.12 -19.88
CA ARG A 839 -29.91 -0.44 -19.82
C ARG A 839 -30.24 -0.96 -18.44
N GLU A 840 -31.51 -1.37 -18.26
CA GLU A 840 -31.89 -2.17 -17.11
C GLU A 840 -31.17 -3.52 -17.14
N THR A 841 -30.47 -3.82 -16.05
CA THR A 841 -29.66 -5.02 -15.87
C THR A 841 -29.93 -5.56 -14.46
N GLY A 842 -30.52 -6.76 -14.37
CA GLY A 842 -30.90 -7.37 -13.08
C GLY A 842 -31.97 -6.62 -12.28
N GLY A 843 -32.78 -5.76 -12.93
CA GLY A 843 -33.74 -4.88 -12.28
C GLY A 843 -33.14 -3.56 -11.76
N ILE A 844 -31.87 -3.28 -12.05
CA ILE A 844 -31.15 -2.07 -11.66
C ILE A 844 -30.77 -1.26 -12.90
N ILE A 845 -30.72 0.08 -12.77
CA ILE A 845 -30.22 1.00 -13.80
C ILE A 845 -29.44 2.15 -13.16
N THR A 846 -28.43 2.65 -13.87
CA THR A 846 -27.62 3.79 -13.43
C THR A 846 -28.18 5.10 -13.96
N VAL A 847 -28.46 6.02 -13.04
CA VAL A 847 -28.89 7.41 -13.32
C VAL A 847 -27.90 8.41 -12.76
N THR A 848 -27.95 9.65 -13.24
CA THR A 848 -27.07 10.74 -12.84
C THR A 848 -27.71 11.54 -11.71
N SER A 849 -26.97 11.78 -10.63
CA SER A 849 -27.39 12.60 -9.49
C SER A 849 -27.59 14.08 -9.86
N GLU A 850 -28.04 14.89 -8.91
CA GLU A 850 -28.05 16.36 -9.05
C GLU A 850 -26.62 16.92 -9.18
N LEU A 851 -25.64 16.23 -8.60
CA LEU A 851 -24.22 16.62 -8.57
C LEU A 851 -23.41 16.06 -9.76
N GLY A 852 -24.04 15.31 -10.67
CA GLY A 852 -23.38 14.71 -11.83
C GLY A 852 -22.78 13.32 -11.61
N GLU A 853 -22.95 12.76 -10.41
CA GLU A 853 -22.38 11.46 -10.03
C GLU A 853 -23.33 10.30 -10.41
N PRO A 854 -22.81 9.12 -10.78
CA PRO A 854 -23.64 7.96 -11.09
C PRO A 854 -24.25 7.33 -9.82
N ILE A 855 -25.50 6.89 -9.93
CA ILE A 855 -26.26 6.25 -8.85
C ILE A 855 -26.98 5.01 -9.37
N HIS A 856 -26.77 3.86 -8.72
CA HIS A 856 -27.57 2.66 -8.95
C HIS A 856 -28.91 2.72 -8.23
N LYS A 857 -29.99 2.49 -8.98
CA LYS A 857 -31.37 2.46 -8.49
C LYS A 857 -32.16 1.29 -9.10
N ILE A 858 -33.17 0.79 -8.38
CA ILE A 858 -34.18 -0.10 -8.97
C ILE A 858 -34.81 0.59 -10.17
N ALA A 859 -34.96 -0.14 -11.27
CA ALA A 859 -35.48 0.35 -12.54
C ALA A 859 -37.02 0.49 -12.54
N THR A 860 -37.54 1.23 -11.57
CA THR A 860 -38.96 1.60 -11.49
C THR A 860 -39.36 2.51 -12.67
N ARG A 861 -40.66 2.68 -12.94
CA ARG A 861 -41.14 3.60 -13.98
C ARG A 861 -40.59 5.01 -13.79
N GLY A 862 -40.56 5.51 -12.55
CA GLY A 862 -40.01 6.83 -12.22
C GLY A 862 -38.52 6.95 -12.50
N ILE A 863 -37.73 5.89 -12.23
CA ILE A 863 -36.29 5.88 -12.51
C ILE A 863 -35.99 5.70 -14.00
N LYS A 864 -36.82 4.94 -14.74
CA LYS A 864 -36.74 4.87 -16.20
C LYS A 864 -36.99 6.24 -16.85
N LEU A 865 -37.98 7.00 -16.35
CA LEU A 865 -38.19 8.39 -16.76
C LEU A 865 -36.99 9.28 -16.40
N TRP A 866 -36.42 9.13 -15.21
CA TRP A 866 -35.20 9.85 -14.82
C TRP A 866 -34.07 9.57 -15.81
N LYS A 867 -33.79 8.31 -16.14
CA LYS A 867 -32.77 7.92 -17.11
C LYS A 867 -33.01 8.55 -18.47
N GLU A 868 -34.26 8.55 -18.92
CA GLU A 868 -34.65 9.18 -20.18
C GLU A 868 -34.35 10.69 -20.17
N PHE A 869 -34.67 11.39 -19.08
CA PHE A 869 -34.34 12.81 -18.93
C PHE A 869 -32.84 13.09 -18.80
N ASP A 870 -32.06 12.17 -18.23
CA ASP A 870 -30.60 12.28 -18.20
C ASP A 870 -29.99 12.31 -19.61
N VAL A 871 -30.48 11.48 -20.53
CA VAL A 871 -29.97 11.40 -21.90
C VAL A 871 -30.64 12.37 -22.88
N THR A 872 -31.73 13.03 -22.46
CA THR A 872 -32.45 14.03 -23.25
C THR A 872 -32.23 15.43 -22.68
N VAL A 873 -33.12 15.92 -21.82
CA VAL A 873 -33.13 17.31 -21.34
C VAL A 873 -31.92 17.67 -20.49
N PHE A 874 -31.41 16.76 -19.65
CA PHE A 874 -30.26 17.07 -18.80
C PHE A 874 -28.91 16.93 -19.51
N ALA A 875 -28.86 16.23 -20.64
CA ALA A 875 -27.70 16.22 -21.54
C ALA A 875 -27.51 17.57 -22.27
N LEU A 876 -28.57 18.37 -22.39
CA LEU A 876 -28.50 19.69 -23.02
C LEU A 876 -27.81 20.73 -22.10
N PRO A 877 -27.07 21.70 -22.68
CA PRO A 877 -26.63 22.90 -21.99
C PRO A 877 -27.78 23.62 -21.28
N ARG A 878 -27.53 24.21 -20.09
CA ARG A 878 -28.58 24.78 -19.22
C ARG A 878 -29.45 25.82 -19.93
N ASP A 879 -28.85 26.64 -20.79
CA ASP A 879 -29.49 27.67 -21.60
C ASP A 879 -30.48 27.11 -22.65
N LYS A 880 -30.28 25.87 -23.10
CA LYS A 880 -31.15 25.20 -24.09
C LYS A 880 -32.29 24.39 -23.47
N ARG A 881 -32.24 24.13 -22.17
CA ARG A 881 -33.23 23.29 -21.48
C ARG A 881 -34.62 23.90 -21.48
N ALA A 882 -34.74 25.19 -21.21
CA ALA A 882 -36.03 25.88 -21.15
C ALA A 882 -36.78 25.81 -22.50
N ALA A 883 -36.08 26.03 -23.62
CA ALA A 883 -36.67 25.91 -24.96
C ALA A 883 -37.11 24.48 -25.30
N TRP A 884 -36.32 23.48 -24.91
CA TRP A 884 -36.70 22.07 -25.08
C TRP A 884 -37.93 21.71 -24.24
N LEU A 885 -37.98 22.16 -22.98
CA LEU A 885 -39.11 21.92 -22.08
C LEU A 885 -40.39 22.55 -22.60
N GLU A 886 -40.33 23.75 -23.17
CA GLU A 886 -41.50 24.41 -23.77
C GLU A 886 -42.06 23.62 -24.96
N THR A 887 -41.19 23.11 -25.84
CA THR A 887 -41.61 22.32 -27.02
C THR A 887 -42.12 20.91 -26.68
N HIS A 888 -41.76 20.36 -25.52
CA HIS A 888 -42.13 19.00 -25.08
C HIS A 888 -42.98 19.02 -23.81
N LYS A 889 -43.61 20.15 -23.50
CA LYS A 889 -44.31 20.41 -22.24
C LYS A 889 -45.37 19.37 -21.90
N ASP A 890 -46.30 19.11 -22.83
CA ASP A 890 -47.38 18.14 -22.66
C ASP A 890 -46.84 16.73 -22.38
N TYR A 891 -45.77 16.35 -23.07
CA TYR A 891 -45.10 15.08 -22.88
C TYR A 891 -44.48 14.97 -21.47
N VAL A 892 -43.72 15.98 -21.06
CA VAL A 892 -43.05 16.01 -19.75
C VAL A 892 -44.09 15.96 -18.62
N ILE A 893 -45.14 16.77 -18.69
CA ILE A 893 -46.20 16.83 -17.68
C ILE A 893 -46.94 15.48 -17.59
N LYS A 894 -47.29 14.88 -18.74
CA LYS A 894 -47.93 13.56 -18.78
C LYS A 894 -47.06 12.50 -18.10
N ARG A 895 -45.77 12.46 -18.40
CA ARG A 895 -44.83 11.49 -17.82
C ARG A 895 -44.61 11.72 -16.32
N LEU A 896 -44.49 12.98 -15.87
CA LEU A 896 -44.37 13.31 -14.44
C LEU A 896 -45.59 12.82 -13.64
N ASN A 897 -46.80 13.10 -14.14
CA ASN A 897 -48.04 12.69 -13.48
C ASN A 897 -48.27 11.18 -13.50
N ALA A 898 -47.85 10.47 -14.55
CA ALA A 898 -48.04 9.03 -14.67
C ALA A 898 -46.99 8.20 -13.91
N ASP A 899 -45.73 8.62 -13.96
CA ASP A 899 -44.60 7.73 -13.63
C ASP A 899 -43.70 8.22 -12.50
N PHE A 900 -43.72 9.51 -12.15
CA PHE A 900 -42.73 10.07 -11.22
C PHE A 900 -43.29 10.34 -9.83
N GLN A 901 -42.40 10.30 -8.83
CA GLN A 901 -42.74 10.61 -7.44
C GLN A 901 -43.07 12.08 -7.17
N LYS A 902 -42.71 12.98 -8.09
CA LYS A 902 -43.08 14.40 -8.05
C LYS A 902 -43.99 14.72 -9.24
N PRO A 903 -45.32 14.79 -9.04
CA PRO A 903 -46.24 15.13 -10.12
C PRO A 903 -46.09 16.61 -10.53
N TRP A 904 -46.69 16.95 -11.66
CA TRP A 904 -46.92 18.34 -12.03
C TRP A 904 -47.89 18.98 -11.02
N PHE A 905 -47.57 20.18 -10.55
CA PHE A 905 -48.39 20.85 -9.55
C PHE A 905 -49.71 21.34 -10.15
N ALA A 906 -49.65 22.10 -11.24
CA ALA A 906 -50.79 22.89 -11.68
C ALA A 906 -51.88 22.04 -12.37
N GLU A 907 -53.08 22.09 -11.81
CA GLU A 907 -54.22 21.28 -12.19
C GLU A 907 -55.51 22.10 -12.10
N LYS A 908 -56.28 22.15 -13.18
CA LYS A 908 -57.58 22.81 -13.26
C LYS A 908 -58.64 21.78 -13.64
N ASP A 909 -59.68 21.66 -12.83
CA ASP A 909 -60.76 20.66 -13.03
C ASP A 909 -60.27 19.22 -13.27
N GLY A 910 -59.17 18.81 -12.63
CA GLY A 910 -58.60 17.47 -12.80
C GLY A 910 -57.65 17.30 -13.98
N GLN A 911 -57.44 18.35 -14.78
CA GLN A 911 -56.56 18.34 -15.96
C GLN A 911 -55.31 19.20 -15.74
N PRO A 912 -54.15 18.84 -16.35
CA PRO A 912 -52.97 19.69 -16.27
C PRO A 912 -53.21 21.10 -16.80
N ALA A 913 -52.71 22.11 -16.09
CA ALA A 913 -52.85 23.53 -16.42
C ALA A 913 -51.56 24.30 -16.07
N GLU A 914 -51.55 25.62 -16.28
CA GLU A 914 -50.49 26.51 -15.78
C GLU A 914 -50.86 27.11 -14.42
N LEU A 915 -49.85 27.55 -13.65
CA LEU A 915 -50.07 28.26 -12.39
C LEU A 915 -50.98 29.49 -12.55
N GLY A 916 -50.88 30.19 -13.68
CA GLY A 916 -51.72 31.36 -13.98
C GLY A 916 -53.17 31.03 -14.33
N ASP A 917 -53.49 29.78 -14.64
CA ASP A 917 -54.86 29.35 -14.97
C ASP A 917 -55.64 28.87 -13.75
N MET A 918 -54.94 28.58 -12.65
CA MET A 918 -55.49 28.13 -11.39
C MET A 918 -56.03 29.30 -10.57
N THR A 919 -57.10 29.04 -9.85
CA THR A 919 -57.62 29.90 -8.80
C THR A 919 -56.83 29.73 -7.49
N TYR A 920 -56.90 30.73 -6.61
CA TYR A 920 -56.27 30.63 -5.29
C TYR A 920 -56.77 29.41 -4.50
N LYS A 921 -58.07 29.09 -4.56
CA LYS A 921 -58.64 27.90 -3.92
C LYS A 921 -58.10 26.59 -4.51
N GLU A 922 -57.97 26.49 -5.83
CA GLU A 922 -57.40 25.30 -6.48
C GLU A 922 -55.95 25.07 -6.05
N THR A 923 -55.14 26.13 -5.93
CA THR A 923 -53.74 25.98 -5.47
C THR A 923 -53.64 25.47 -4.03
N VAL A 924 -54.48 25.97 -3.12
CA VAL A 924 -54.51 25.50 -1.72
C VAL A 924 -54.97 24.04 -1.66
N ASN A 925 -56.05 23.69 -2.36
CA ASN A 925 -56.53 22.31 -2.41
C ASN A 925 -55.46 21.35 -2.94
N ARG A 926 -54.73 21.78 -3.98
CA ARG A 926 -53.63 21.01 -4.56
C ARG A 926 -52.44 20.87 -3.62
N LEU A 927 -52.06 21.94 -2.90
CA LEU A 927 -51.02 21.88 -1.87
C LEU A 927 -51.37 20.87 -0.78
N VAL A 928 -52.59 20.94 -0.24
CA VAL A 928 -53.07 20.01 0.79
C VAL A 928 -53.06 18.58 0.25
N ARG A 929 -53.60 18.35 -0.95
CA ARG A 929 -53.62 17.02 -1.60
C ARG A 929 -52.21 16.39 -1.74
N LEU A 930 -51.18 17.19 -1.97
CA LEU A 930 -49.82 16.71 -2.19
C LEU A 930 -48.91 16.76 -0.95
N MET A 931 -49.32 17.47 0.11
CA MET A 931 -48.49 17.69 1.31
C MET A 931 -49.10 17.14 2.61
N TYR A 932 -50.39 16.78 2.60
CA TYR A 932 -51.13 16.22 3.72
C TYR A 932 -51.56 14.78 3.43
N VAL A 933 -51.23 13.87 4.35
CA VAL A 933 -51.53 12.44 4.26
C VAL A 933 -52.87 12.18 4.95
N THR A 934 -53.96 12.28 4.19
CA THR A 934 -55.33 12.30 4.72
C THR A 934 -55.67 11.09 5.60
N HIS A 935 -55.32 9.87 5.17
CA HIS A 935 -55.64 8.65 5.93
C HIS A 935 -54.87 8.50 7.25
N GLN A 936 -53.79 9.28 7.43
CA GLN A 936 -53.00 9.32 8.67
C GLN A 936 -53.19 10.62 9.45
N SER A 937 -54.01 11.55 8.92
CA SER A 937 -54.25 12.87 9.50
C SER A 937 -52.95 13.59 9.92
N ARG A 938 -51.96 13.61 9.01
CA ARG A 938 -50.67 14.27 9.25
C ARG A 938 -50.15 15.01 8.03
N TRP A 939 -49.34 16.03 8.26
CA TRP A 939 -48.48 16.62 7.24
C TRP A 939 -47.25 15.75 6.99
N ILE A 940 -46.75 15.74 5.75
CA ILE A 940 -45.48 15.09 5.42
C ILE A 940 -44.34 15.69 6.26
N ASP A 941 -44.35 17.02 6.42
CA ASP A 941 -43.41 17.75 7.27
C ASP A 941 -44.05 19.05 7.79
N PRO A 942 -43.82 19.45 9.06
CA PRO A 942 -44.37 20.69 9.61
C PRO A 942 -44.00 21.96 8.83
N THR A 943 -42.86 21.95 8.13
CA THR A 943 -42.43 23.09 7.30
C THR A 943 -43.31 23.24 6.05
N LEU A 944 -43.92 22.15 5.56
CA LEU A 944 -44.87 22.17 4.45
C LEU A 944 -46.26 22.68 4.91
N ARG A 945 -46.70 22.34 6.12
CA ARG A 945 -47.86 22.97 6.77
C ARG A 945 -47.68 24.49 6.85
N ASN A 946 -46.50 24.92 7.30
CA ASN A 946 -46.18 26.34 7.42
C ASN A 946 -46.16 27.04 6.04
N LEU A 947 -45.70 26.37 4.98
CA LEU A 947 -45.81 26.88 3.60
C LEU A 947 -47.27 27.12 3.21
N VAL A 948 -48.19 26.19 3.50
CA VAL A 948 -49.61 26.38 3.23
C VAL A 948 -50.17 27.55 4.05
N GLY A 949 -49.77 27.68 5.31
CA GLY A 949 -50.12 28.83 6.15
C GLY A 949 -49.64 30.18 5.58
N ASP A 950 -48.39 30.25 5.13
CA ASP A 950 -47.84 31.46 4.48
C ASP A 950 -48.58 31.78 3.17
N TRP A 951 -48.94 30.75 2.40
CA TRP A 951 -49.70 30.91 1.16
C TRP A 951 -51.13 31.40 1.43
N LEU A 952 -51.80 30.86 2.45
CA LEU A 952 -53.11 31.35 2.89
C LEU A 952 -53.04 32.82 3.31
N ARG A 953 -52.03 33.21 4.11
CA ARG A 953 -51.82 34.62 4.48
C ARG A 953 -51.63 35.52 3.24
N ARG A 954 -50.91 35.05 2.22
CA ARG A 954 -50.77 35.79 0.96
C ARG A 954 -52.12 35.98 0.25
N ILE A 955 -52.98 34.97 0.27
CA ILE A 955 -54.34 35.06 -0.28
C ILE A 955 -55.15 36.10 0.49
N GLU A 956 -55.02 36.16 1.83
CA GLU A 956 -55.68 37.19 2.64
C GLU A 956 -55.20 38.60 2.29
N GLU A 957 -53.89 38.79 2.14
CA GLU A 957 -53.31 40.07 1.73
C GLU A 957 -53.86 40.53 0.38
N ARG A 958 -54.00 39.60 -0.56
CA ARG A 958 -54.46 39.89 -1.93
C ARG A 958 -55.95 40.22 -1.99
N LEU A 959 -56.78 39.46 -1.28
CA LEU A 959 -58.25 39.53 -1.36
C LEU A 959 -58.86 40.44 -0.27
N SER A 960 -58.04 41.02 0.60
CA SER A 960 -58.51 42.02 1.57
C SER A 960 -58.73 43.37 0.92
N VAL A 961 -59.89 43.98 1.18
CA VAL A 961 -60.26 45.30 0.67
C VAL A 961 -59.37 46.39 1.27
N VAL A 962 -58.70 47.17 0.41
CA VAL A 962 -57.69 48.19 0.75
C VAL A 962 -58.20 49.34 1.65
N ASN A 963 -59.53 49.50 1.81
CA ASN A 963 -60.17 50.58 2.61
C ASN A 963 -61.17 50.09 3.68
N GLY A 964 -61.04 48.84 4.16
CA GLY A 964 -61.87 48.30 5.25
C GLY A 964 -61.28 48.52 6.66
N PRO A 965 -62.01 48.24 7.75
CA PRO A 965 -61.44 48.21 9.10
C PRO A 965 -60.32 47.17 9.20
N ALA A 966 -59.34 47.39 10.09
CA ALA A 966 -58.20 46.50 10.27
C ALA A 966 -58.66 45.04 10.51
N LYS A 967 -58.41 44.16 9.54
CA LYS A 967 -58.80 42.75 9.63
C LYS A 967 -57.67 41.96 10.25
N VAL A 968 -57.99 41.25 11.34
CA VAL A 968 -57.12 40.22 11.91
C VAL A 968 -57.10 39.03 10.93
N SER A 969 -55.90 38.50 10.65
CA SER A 969 -55.72 37.30 9.79
C SER A 969 -56.59 36.15 10.28
N GLU A 970 -57.22 35.44 9.37
CA GLU A 970 -57.97 34.21 9.68
C GLU A 970 -57.00 33.13 10.21
N ILE A 971 -55.72 33.15 9.81
CA ILE A 971 -54.70 32.21 10.28
C ILE A 971 -53.83 32.85 11.37
N GLN A 972 -54.25 32.69 12.63
CA GLN A 972 -53.51 33.22 13.79
C GLN A 972 -52.28 32.36 14.11
N SER A 973 -52.43 31.03 14.07
CA SER A 973 -51.36 30.05 14.28
C SER A 973 -51.38 28.98 13.19
N TYR A 974 -50.20 28.51 12.78
CA TYR A 974 -50.10 27.37 11.84
C TYR A 974 -50.53 26.04 12.46
N SER A 975 -50.64 25.94 13.79
CA SER A 975 -51.26 24.76 14.44
C SER A 975 -52.74 24.60 14.10
N GLU A 976 -53.43 25.67 13.69
CA GLU A 976 -54.82 25.58 13.20
C GLU A 976 -54.94 24.80 11.88
N LEU A 977 -53.80 24.53 11.21
CA LEU A 977 -53.73 23.73 10.01
C LEU A 977 -53.31 22.28 10.28
N ASP A 978 -53.18 21.86 11.55
CA ASP A 978 -52.85 20.45 11.88
C ASP A 978 -53.90 19.49 11.30
N ASP A 979 -55.18 19.86 11.36
CA ASP A 979 -56.24 19.35 10.49
C ASP A 979 -56.71 20.51 9.57
N PRO A 980 -56.32 20.52 8.29
CA PRO A 980 -56.56 21.68 7.43
C PRO A 980 -58.03 21.85 7.02
N PHE A 981 -58.82 20.78 6.92
CA PHE A 981 -60.13 20.84 6.25
C PHE A 981 -61.13 21.80 6.93
N PRO A 982 -61.36 21.73 8.25
CA PRO A 982 -62.32 22.64 8.91
C PRO A 982 -61.90 24.11 8.81
N LYS A 983 -60.59 24.37 8.91
CA LYS A 983 -60.06 25.73 8.83
C LYS A 983 -60.15 26.30 7.43
N LEU A 984 -59.91 25.48 6.41
CA LEU A 984 -60.03 25.87 5.01
C LEU A 984 -61.48 26.19 4.61
N GLU A 985 -62.47 25.45 5.13
CA GLU A 985 -63.88 25.78 4.93
C GLU A 985 -64.21 27.18 5.46
N THR A 986 -63.78 27.47 6.69
CA THR A 986 -63.97 28.80 7.32
C THR A 986 -63.25 29.88 6.52
N PHE A 987 -62.02 29.61 6.09
CA PHE A 987 -61.21 30.54 5.30
C PHE A 987 -61.86 30.89 3.96
N PHE A 988 -62.31 29.90 3.18
CA PHE A 988 -62.92 30.15 1.87
C PHE A 988 -64.35 30.71 1.96
N ALA A 989 -65.07 30.47 3.06
CA ALA A 989 -66.33 31.16 3.33
C ALA A 989 -66.10 32.68 3.55
N ARG A 990 -64.97 33.05 4.16
CA ARG A 990 -64.59 34.45 4.40
C ARG A 990 -64.03 35.15 3.15
N TYR A 991 -63.33 34.42 2.28
CA TYR A 991 -62.77 34.93 1.03
C TYR A 991 -63.30 34.17 -0.19
N PRO A 992 -64.60 34.33 -0.55
CA PRO A 992 -65.23 33.55 -1.62
C PRO A 992 -64.60 33.80 -3.00
N GLU A 993 -64.05 35.00 -3.23
CA GLU A 993 -63.35 35.40 -4.46
C GLU A 993 -62.15 34.50 -4.79
N ALA A 994 -61.56 33.83 -3.79
CA ALA A 994 -60.48 32.86 -3.99
C ALA A 994 -60.89 31.67 -4.88
N SER A 995 -62.20 31.39 -5.01
CA SER A 995 -62.73 30.31 -5.85
C SER A 995 -62.89 30.69 -7.32
N THR A 996 -62.80 31.98 -7.66
CA THR A 996 -63.03 32.49 -9.03
C THR A 996 -61.84 33.24 -9.59
N GLN A 997 -61.04 33.87 -8.72
CA GLN A 997 -59.90 34.68 -9.15
C GLN A 997 -58.67 33.80 -9.39
N ILE A 998 -58.11 33.92 -10.59
CA ILE A 998 -56.84 33.29 -10.96
C ILE A 998 -55.64 34.01 -10.33
N LEU A 999 -54.51 33.31 -10.24
CA LEU A 999 -53.30 33.86 -9.61
C LEU A 999 -52.77 35.09 -10.36
N ALA A 1000 -52.51 36.17 -9.60
CA ALA A 1000 -51.76 37.32 -10.11
C ALA A 1000 -50.29 36.96 -10.39
N SER A 1001 -49.67 37.61 -11.37
CA SER A 1001 -48.27 37.33 -11.76
C SER A 1001 -47.29 37.52 -10.60
N GLU A 1002 -47.50 38.50 -9.70
CA GLU A 1002 -46.64 38.66 -8.53
C GLU A 1002 -46.79 37.50 -7.53
N ASP A 1003 -47.98 36.91 -7.45
CA ASP A 1003 -48.26 35.82 -6.53
C ASP A 1003 -47.73 34.48 -7.06
N ILE A 1004 -47.67 34.30 -8.38
CA ILE A 1004 -46.93 33.19 -9.01
C ILE A 1004 -45.45 33.27 -8.63
N ALA A 1005 -44.83 34.45 -8.77
CA ALA A 1005 -43.43 34.65 -8.41
C ALA A 1005 -43.20 34.40 -6.90
N TYR A 1006 -44.10 34.87 -6.04
CA TYR A 1006 -44.06 34.62 -4.59
C TYR A 1006 -44.22 33.13 -4.25
N PHE A 1007 -45.15 32.43 -4.91
CA PHE A 1007 -45.36 30.99 -4.73
C PHE A 1007 -44.11 30.19 -5.09
N LEU A 1008 -43.49 30.48 -6.24
CA LEU A 1008 -42.24 29.84 -6.65
C LEU A 1008 -41.11 30.10 -5.65
N ALA A 1009 -41.00 31.34 -5.14
CA ALA A 1009 -40.04 31.67 -4.09
C ALA A 1009 -40.28 30.90 -2.78
N LEU A 1010 -41.54 30.72 -2.37
CA LEU A 1010 -41.92 29.89 -1.21
C LEU A 1010 -41.51 28.41 -1.42
N CYS A 1011 -41.69 27.87 -2.61
CA CYS A 1011 -41.29 26.50 -2.94
C CYS A 1011 -39.76 26.28 -2.86
N GLN A 1012 -38.95 27.34 -3.00
CA GLN A 1012 -37.48 27.28 -2.94
C GLN A 1012 -36.89 27.65 -1.57
N ARG A 1013 -37.72 28.01 -0.59
CA ARG A 1013 -37.26 28.56 0.70
C ARG A 1013 -36.26 27.64 1.43
N PRO A 1014 -35.05 28.10 1.77
CA PRO A 1014 -34.09 27.33 2.55
C PRO A 1014 -34.62 26.97 3.95
N GLY A 1015 -34.25 25.80 4.47
CA GLY A 1015 -34.67 25.33 5.79
C GLY A 1015 -36.06 24.67 5.84
N GLN A 1016 -36.76 24.64 4.70
CA GLN A 1016 -38.01 23.92 4.51
C GLN A 1016 -37.74 22.61 3.76
N LYS A 1017 -38.57 21.58 4.02
CA LYS A 1017 -38.55 20.37 3.19
C LYS A 1017 -38.89 20.74 1.74
N PRO A 1018 -38.12 20.27 0.73
CA PRO A 1018 -38.44 20.53 -0.67
C PRO A 1018 -39.85 20.05 -1.02
N VAL A 1019 -40.56 20.83 -1.84
CA VAL A 1019 -41.93 20.51 -2.22
C VAL A 1019 -41.99 19.18 -3.01
N PRO A 1020 -42.99 18.31 -2.76
CA PRO A 1020 -43.07 16.99 -3.38
C PRO A 1020 -43.68 17.02 -4.79
N PHE A 1021 -43.50 18.11 -5.54
CA PHE A 1021 -44.05 18.31 -6.89
C PHE A 1021 -43.17 19.22 -7.73
N ILE A 1022 -43.46 19.30 -9.04
CA ILE A 1022 -42.82 20.21 -9.99
C ILE A 1022 -43.74 21.43 -10.19
N PRO A 1023 -43.35 22.63 -9.71
CA PRO A 1023 -44.21 23.82 -9.80
C PRO A 1023 -44.08 24.56 -11.14
N VAL A 1024 -42.95 24.42 -11.85
CA VAL A 1024 -42.66 25.10 -13.13
C VAL A 1024 -41.64 24.31 -13.95
N LEU A 1025 -41.71 24.41 -15.28
CA LEU A 1025 -40.69 23.92 -16.20
C LEU A 1025 -39.78 25.06 -16.64
N ASP A 1026 -38.64 25.23 -15.98
CA ASP A 1026 -37.68 26.30 -16.25
C ASP A 1026 -36.24 25.77 -16.38
N ALA A 1027 -35.26 26.66 -16.47
CA ALA A 1027 -33.85 26.29 -16.50
C ALA A 1027 -33.39 25.52 -15.23
N GLN A 1028 -34.12 25.61 -14.12
CA GLN A 1028 -33.87 24.90 -12.87
C GLN A 1028 -34.61 23.55 -12.77
N PHE A 1029 -35.29 23.09 -13.83
CA PHE A 1029 -36.03 21.81 -13.84
C PHE A 1029 -35.25 20.63 -13.26
N GLY A 1030 -33.93 20.55 -13.50
CA GLY A 1030 -33.08 19.50 -12.92
C GLY A 1030 -33.05 19.49 -11.39
N ILE A 1031 -33.08 20.67 -10.76
CA ILE A 1031 -33.14 20.81 -9.30
C ILE A 1031 -34.52 20.38 -8.80
N TRP A 1032 -35.59 20.91 -9.42
CA TRP A 1032 -36.97 20.54 -9.09
C TRP A 1032 -37.20 19.03 -9.17
N PHE A 1033 -36.66 18.40 -10.20
CA PHE A 1033 -36.77 16.97 -10.45
C PHE A 1033 -35.98 16.13 -9.43
N LYS A 1034 -34.66 16.40 -9.26
CA LYS A 1034 -33.74 15.50 -8.55
C LYS A 1034 -33.62 15.72 -7.04
N LYS A 1035 -33.93 16.93 -6.53
CA LYS A 1035 -33.68 17.30 -5.13
C LYS A 1035 -34.54 16.50 -4.13
N ASP A 1036 -33.97 16.05 -3.02
CA ASP A 1036 -34.68 15.31 -1.94
C ASP A 1036 -35.55 14.13 -2.45
N SER A 1037 -34.91 13.24 -3.22
CA SER A 1037 -35.60 12.19 -3.96
C SER A 1037 -35.68 10.82 -3.28
N LEU A 1038 -35.16 10.65 -2.06
CA LEU A 1038 -34.95 9.32 -1.46
C LEU A 1038 -35.95 8.95 -0.36
N TRP A 1039 -36.50 9.93 0.37
CA TRP A 1039 -37.35 9.69 1.53
C TRP A 1039 -38.69 9.02 1.17
N GLN A 1040 -39.15 9.19 -0.08
CA GLN A 1040 -40.38 8.60 -0.60
C GLN A 1040 -40.38 7.06 -0.57
N ALA A 1041 -39.20 6.43 -0.59
CA ALA A 1041 -39.08 4.97 -0.47
C ALA A 1041 -39.34 4.46 0.97
N GLU A 1042 -39.23 5.32 1.98
CA GLU A 1042 -39.52 5.00 3.38
C GLU A 1042 -40.93 5.46 3.81
N ASP A 1043 -41.50 6.45 3.13
CA ASP A 1043 -42.85 6.99 3.40
C ASP A 1043 -43.73 6.93 2.14
N ILE A 1044 -44.08 5.70 1.70
CA ILE A 1044 -44.90 5.51 0.49
C ILE A 1044 -46.32 6.07 0.65
N ASP A 1045 -46.82 6.17 1.89
CA ASP A 1045 -48.13 6.75 2.21
C ASP A 1045 -48.26 8.20 1.76
N ALA A 1046 -47.15 8.92 1.69
CA ALA A 1046 -47.07 10.31 1.24
C ALA A 1046 -46.92 10.46 -0.29
N VAL A 1047 -46.72 9.36 -1.02
CA VAL A 1047 -46.57 9.37 -2.48
C VAL A 1047 -47.95 9.27 -3.13
N ILE A 1048 -48.14 9.98 -4.24
CA ILE A 1048 -49.40 9.93 -4.99
C ILE A 1048 -49.72 8.47 -5.37
N ASP A 1049 -50.97 8.07 -5.14
CA ASP A 1049 -51.47 6.71 -5.35
C ASP A 1049 -50.76 5.61 -4.51
N GLN A 1050 -49.89 5.98 -3.56
CA GLN A 1050 -49.06 5.07 -2.76
C GLN A 1050 -48.26 4.07 -3.62
N ASP A 1051 -47.89 4.50 -4.83
CA ASP A 1051 -47.37 3.64 -5.88
C ASP A 1051 -45.83 3.53 -5.83
N PRO A 1052 -45.27 2.34 -5.49
CA PRO A 1052 -43.84 2.15 -5.34
C PRO A 1052 -43.09 2.20 -6.69
N GLN A 1053 -43.77 2.12 -7.83
CA GLN A 1053 -43.13 2.25 -9.15
C GLN A 1053 -42.75 3.70 -9.50
N ARG A 1054 -43.15 4.68 -8.68
CA ARG A 1054 -42.81 6.09 -8.87
C ARG A 1054 -41.52 6.51 -8.17
N VAL A 1055 -41.12 5.76 -7.15
CA VAL A 1055 -40.09 6.20 -6.19
C VAL A 1055 -38.68 5.79 -6.58
N ALA A 1056 -37.71 6.51 -6.06
CA ALA A 1056 -36.29 6.19 -6.20
C ALA A 1056 -35.82 5.25 -5.08
N ILE A 1057 -35.35 4.06 -5.44
CA ILE A 1057 -34.88 3.03 -4.50
C ILE A 1057 -33.42 2.74 -4.79
N LEU A 1058 -32.51 3.03 -3.85
CA LEU A 1058 -31.09 2.72 -4.02
C LEU A 1058 -30.87 1.22 -3.84
N GLN A 1059 -30.26 0.55 -4.82
CA GLN A 1059 -29.92 -0.86 -4.71
C GLN A 1059 -28.70 -1.20 -5.56
N GLY A 1060 -27.95 -2.21 -5.14
CA GLY A 1060 -26.72 -2.64 -5.84
C GLY A 1060 -27.01 -3.80 -6.79
N PRO A 1061 -26.54 -3.77 -8.05
CA PRO A 1061 -26.84 -4.79 -9.07
C PRO A 1061 -26.44 -6.20 -8.67
N VAL A 1062 -25.33 -6.36 -7.95
CA VAL A 1062 -24.85 -7.69 -7.52
C VAL A 1062 -25.47 -8.09 -6.17
N ALA A 1063 -25.56 -7.16 -5.22
CA ALA A 1063 -26.04 -7.47 -3.87
C ALA A 1063 -27.55 -7.79 -3.81
N VAL A 1064 -28.35 -7.23 -4.72
CA VAL A 1064 -29.81 -7.37 -4.68
C VAL A 1064 -30.27 -8.83 -4.82
N ARG A 1065 -29.47 -9.67 -5.49
CA ARG A 1065 -29.76 -11.11 -5.66
C ARG A 1065 -29.92 -11.87 -4.33
N HIS A 1066 -29.37 -11.35 -3.23
CA HIS A 1066 -29.46 -11.94 -1.90
C HIS A 1066 -30.71 -11.54 -1.13
N SER A 1067 -31.45 -10.54 -1.60
CA SER A 1067 -32.68 -10.08 -0.96
C SER A 1067 -33.84 -10.96 -1.42
N LYS A 1068 -34.15 -12.02 -0.67
CA LYS A 1068 -35.14 -13.03 -1.07
C LYS A 1068 -36.50 -12.93 -0.37
N THR A 1069 -36.56 -12.24 0.76
CA THR A 1069 -37.77 -12.11 1.58
C THR A 1069 -37.75 -10.78 2.33
N THR A 1070 -38.94 -10.29 2.69
CA THR A 1070 -39.15 -9.09 3.52
C THR A 1070 -39.28 -9.42 5.01
N GLU A 1071 -39.37 -10.72 5.35
CA GLU A 1071 -39.70 -11.17 6.71
C GLU A 1071 -38.49 -11.38 7.60
N GLU A 1072 -37.28 -11.46 7.03
CA GLU A 1072 -36.04 -11.63 7.79
C GLU A 1072 -35.73 -10.39 8.61
N THR A 1073 -35.47 -10.59 9.89
CA THR A 1073 -34.91 -9.57 10.78
C THR A 1073 -33.45 -9.26 10.44
N ALA A 1074 -32.99 -8.06 10.79
CA ALA A 1074 -31.57 -7.72 10.66
C ALA A 1074 -30.66 -8.68 11.46
N GLU A 1075 -31.15 -9.18 12.60
CA GLU A 1075 -30.44 -10.18 13.40
C GLU A 1075 -30.31 -11.51 12.66
N GLU A 1076 -31.38 -12.04 12.07
CA GLU A 1076 -31.34 -13.30 11.31
C GLU A 1076 -30.38 -13.23 10.12
N ILE A 1077 -30.40 -12.11 9.38
CA ILE A 1077 -29.49 -11.90 8.24
C ILE A 1077 -28.03 -11.93 8.70
N LEU A 1078 -27.69 -11.11 9.70
CA LEU A 1078 -26.32 -10.96 10.16
C LEU A 1078 -25.83 -12.25 10.86
N ARG A 1079 -26.67 -12.87 11.70
CA ARG A 1079 -26.34 -14.14 12.37
C ARG A 1079 -26.22 -15.30 11.40
N GLY A 1080 -27.05 -15.36 10.36
CA GLY A 1080 -26.96 -16.40 9.34
C GLY A 1080 -25.63 -16.34 8.60
N ILE A 1081 -25.19 -15.13 8.23
CA ILE A 1081 -23.88 -14.91 7.60
C ILE A 1081 -22.75 -15.25 8.57
N GLU A 1082 -22.79 -14.73 9.79
CA GLU A 1082 -21.79 -15.01 10.84
C GLU A 1082 -21.65 -16.51 11.10
N SER A 1083 -22.76 -17.21 11.35
CA SER A 1083 -22.76 -18.65 11.64
C SER A 1083 -22.28 -19.48 10.47
N GLY A 1084 -22.62 -19.09 9.24
CA GLY A 1084 -22.12 -19.74 8.02
C GLY A 1084 -20.61 -19.59 7.86
N ILE A 1085 -20.06 -18.42 8.20
CA ILE A 1085 -18.60 -18.20 8.21
C ILE A 1085 -17.94 -19.01 9.33
N VAL A 1086 -18.47 -18.95 10.55
CA VAL A 1086 -17.94 -19.69 11.72
C VAL A 1086 -17.94 -21.20 11.44
N SER A 1087 -19.01 -21.74 10.88
CA SER A 1087 -19.10 -23.17 10.56
C SER A 1087 -18.07 -23.60 9.51
N ARG A 1088 -17.85 -22.80 8.46
CA ARG A 1088 -16.82 -23.09 7.44
C ARG A 1088 -15.42 -22.98 8.03
N LEU A 1089 -15.16 -21.93 8.81
CA LEU A 1089 -13.86 -21.72 9.43
C LEU A 1089 -13.53 -22.82 10.45
N LEU A 1090 -14.52 -23.28 11.23
CA LEU A 1090 -14.35 -24.41 12.15
C LEU A 1090 -14.03 -25.71 11.40
N ALA A 1091 -14.65 -25.94 10.24
CA ALA A 1091 -14.37 -27.11 9.40
C ALA A 1091 -12.97 -27.05 8.78
N ASP A 1092 -12.62 -25.92 8.17
CA ASP A 1092 -11.39 -25.76 7.40
C ASP A 1092 -10.14 -25.70 8.30
N GLU A 1093 -10.24 -25.11 9.50
CA GLU A 1093 -9.06 -24.80 10.35
C GLU A 1093 -8.99 -25.57 11.66
N TYR A 1094 -10.13 -26.05 12.17
CA TYR A 1094 -10.21 -26.69 13.48
C TYR A 1094 -10.77 -28.11 13.42
N GLY A 1095 -10.96 -28.68 12.22
CA GLY A 1095 -11.44 -30.06 12.03
C GLY A 1095 -12.82 -30.32 12.65
N ASN A 1096 -13.66 -29.28 12.75
CA ASN A 1096 -14.93 -29.29 13.49
C ASN A 1096 -14.83 -29.50 15.02
N ASP A 1097 -13.65 -29.30 15.62
CA ASP A 1097 -13.46 -29.38 17.07
C ASP A 1097 -13.42 -27.98 17.73
N GLU A 1098 -14.51 -27.59 18.39
CA GLU A 1098 -14.56 -26.34 19.16
C GLU A 1098 -13.53 -26.27 20.31
N LYS A 1099 -13.02 -27.41 20.81
CA LYS A 1099 -12.03 -27.41 21.89
C LYS A 1099 -10.65 -26.95 21.41
N ALA A 1100 -10.40 -27.04 20.10
CA ALA A 1100 -9.17 -26.53 19.48
C ALA A 1100 -9.18 -25.00 19.32
N VAL A 1101 -10.34 -24.34 19.52
CA VAL A 1101 -10.46 -22.88 19.42
C VAL A 1101 -9.88 -22.20 20.67
N PRO A 1102 -8.93 -21.24 20.52
CA PRO A 1102 -8.37 -20.49 21.63
C PRO A 1102 -9.43 -19.75 22.45
N ARG A 1103 -9.18 -19.60 23.76
CA ARG A 1103 -10.05 -18.86 24.69
C ARG A 1103 -9.42 -17.54 25.09
N GLU A 1104 -10.19 -16.48 25.01
CA GLU A 1104 -9.84 -15.16 25.56
C GLU A 1104 -11.05 -14.60 26.32
N ASP A 1105 -10.81 -13.79 27.36
CA ASP A 1105 -11.91 -13.20 28.12
C ASP A 1105 -12.72 -12.20 27.27
N TYR A 1106 -12.04 -11.45 26.38
CA TYR A 1106 -12.64 -10.48 25.46
C TYR A 1106 -11.73 -10.23 24.24
N LEU A 1107 -12.31 -9.79 23.12
CA LEU A 1107 -11.57 -9.39 21.92
C LEU A 1107 -10.85 -8.05 22.14
N CYS A 1108 -9.53 -8.00 21.96
CA CYS A 1108 -8.74 -6.77 22.13
C CYS A 1108 -7.74 -6.56 20.99
N ARG A 1109 -7.58 -5.33 20.50
CA ARG A 1109 -6.75 -5.01 19.33
C ARG A 1109 -5.29 -5.46 19.48
N GLU A 1110 -4.72 -5.17 20.63
CA GLU A 1110 -3.29 -5.32 20.90
C GLU A 1110 -3.00 -6.65 21.56
N SER A 1111 -2.10 -7.45 20.98
CA SER A 1111 -1.51 -8.57 21.70
C SER A 1111 -0.76 -8.04 22.94
N GLY A 1112 -0.81 -8.76 24.06
CA GLY A 1112 0.06 -8.45 25.21
C GLY A 1112 1.54 -8.58 24.82
N MET A 1113 2.41 -7.84 25.52
CA MET A 1113 3.85 -7.83 25.26
C MET A 1113 4.44 -9.24 25.50
N SER A 1114 5.25 -9.74 24.56
CA SER A 1114 5.91 -11.04 24.71
C SER A 1114 6.96 -11.02 25.81
N SER A 1115 7.33 -12.20 26.33
CA SER A 1115 8.33 -12.32 27.40
C SER A 1115 9.71 -11.76 27.01
N SER A 1116 10.10 -11.89 25.74
CA SER A 1116 11.37 -11.35 25.21
C SER A 1116 11.33 -9.83 25.12
N GLU A 1117 10.27 -9.25 24.54
CA GLU A 1117 10.08 -7.79 24.46
C GLU A 1117 10.04 -7.16 25.84
N LYS A 1118 9.34 -7.81 26.78
CA LYS A 1118 9.28 -7.37 28.18
C LYS A 1118 10.67 -7.36 28.81
N THR A 1119 11.46 -8.40 28.60
CA THR A 1119 12.82 -8.49 29.15
C THR A 1119 13.71 -7.39 28.58
N ALA A 1120 13.72 -7.22 27.25
CA ALA A 1120 14.49 -6.16 26.59
C ALA A 1120 14.07 -4.75 27.03
N MET A 1121 12.76 -4.50 27.18
CA MET A 1121 12.24 -3.23 27.68
C MET A 1121 12.70 -2.97 29.13
N LEU A 1122 12.62 -3.99 30.00
CA LEU A 1122 13.01 -3.86 31.40
C LEU A 1122 14.52 -3.62 31.55
N GLU A 1123 15.34 -4.28 30.74
CA GLU A 1123 16.80 -4.09 30.70
C GLU A 1123 17.16 -2.68 30.21
N THR A 1124 16.57 -2.24 29.10
CA THR A 1124 16.78 -0.89 28.53
C THR A 1124 16.36 0.20 29.52
N ALA A 1125 15.19 0.02 30.16
CA ALA A 1125 14.66 0.92 31.17
C ALA A 1125 15.38 0.82 32.53
N ARG A 1126 16.26 -0.18 32.71
CA ARG A 1126 16.95 -0.50 33.98
C ARG A 1126 15.96 -0.71 35.14
N ILE A 1127 14.83 -1.34 34.86
CA ILE A 1127 13.81 -1.68 35.86
C ILE A 1127 14.16 -3.01 36.50
N ARG A 1128 14.28 -3.04 37.83
CA ARG A 1128 14.57 -4.29 38.55
C ARG A 1128 13.30 -5.13 38.65
N TYR A 1129 13.33 -6.32 38.04
CA TYR A 1129 12.21 -7.25 37.98
C TYR A 1129 12.50 -8.53 38.78
N ARG A 1130 11.56 -8.95 39.63
CA ARG A 1130 11.67 -10.14 40.49
C ARG A 1130 10.36 -10.91 40.55
N VAL A 1131 10.43 -12.24 40.49
CA VAL A 1131 9.25 -13.13 40.63
C VAL A 1131 9.43 -14.03 41.85
N LYS A 1132 8.41 -14.14 42.70
CA LYS A 1132 8.41 -15.03 43.88
C LYS A 1132 7.05 -15.74 44.03
N PRO A 1133 6.99 -16.97 44.58
CA PRO A 1133 5.73 -17.58 44.99
C PRO A 1133 4.99 -16.71 46.02
N ALA A 1134 3.67 -16.61 45.92
CA ALA A 1134 2.86 -15.87 46.88
C ALA A 1134 2.80 -16.61 48.24
N ALA A 1135 2.67 -15.85 49.33
CA ALA A 1135 2.54 -16.41 50.67
C ALA A 1135 1.28 -17.29 50.85
N GLU A 1136 0.27 -17.07 50.02
CA GLU A 1136 -1.02 -17.77 50.03
C GLU A 1136 -1.00 -19.12 49.28
N GLY A 1137 0.13 -19.52 48.68
CA GLY A 1137 0.33 -20.85 48.09
C GLY A 1137 1.26 -20.88 46.87
N PRO A 1138 1.90 -22.02 46.56
CA PRO A 1138 2.84 -22.18 45.45
C PRO A 1138 2.18 -22.12 44.05
N GLU A 1139 0.85 -21.98 44.00
CA GLU A 1139 0.06 -21.85 42.77
C GLU A 1139 -0.05 -20.39 42.28
N ARG A 1140 0.49 -19.43 43.02
CA ARG A 1140 0.40 -17.99 42.68
C ARG A 1140 1.79 -17.36 42.63
N LEU A 1141 1.99 -16.45 41.70
CA LEU A 1141 3.26 -15.74 41.51
C LEU A 1141 3.10 -14.24 41.76
N VAL A 1142 4.05 -13.65 42.46
CA VAL A 1142 4.15 -12.21 42.70
C VAL A 1142 5.29 -11.66 41.85
N HIS A 1143 4.93 -10.87 40.86
CA HIS A 1143 5.82 -10.13 39.99
C HIS A 1143 6.06 -8.74 40.58
N THR A 1144 7.29 -8.40 40.93
CA THR A 1144 7.68 -7.11 41.51
C THR A 1144 8.56 -6.33 40.54
N TYR A 1145 8.20 -5.08 40.28
CA TYR A 1145 8.92 -4.12 39.45
C TYR A 1145 9.34 -2.92 40.30
N ASP A 1146 10.64 -2.62 40.33
CA ASP A 1146 11.20 -1.44 40.99
C ASP A 1146 11.72 -0.47 39.91
N ILE A 1147 11.10 0.69 39.79
CA ILE A 1147 11.40 1.69 38.75
C ILE A 1147 12.40 2.72 39.28
N ASP A 1148 13.69 2.43 39.11
CA ASP A 1148 14.80 3.32 39.48
C ASP A 1148 15.53 3.93 38.26
N GLY A 1149 15.20 3.47 37.05
CA GLY A 1149 15.88 3.81 35.81
C GLY A 1149 15.12 4.78 34.91
N VAL A 1150 15.27 4.61 33.59
CA VAL A 1150 14.60 5.43 32.57
C VAL A 1150 13.12 5.02 32.49
N LEU A 1151 12.21 5.99 32.45
CA LEU A 1151 10.78 5.70 32.36
C LEU A 1151 10.42 5.17 30.96
N PRO A 1152 9.84 3.97 30.85
CA PRO A 1152 9.33 3.49 29.58
C PRO A 1152 8.08 4.29 29.16
N ALA A 1153 7.74 4.24 27.87
CA ALA A 1153 6.49 4.83 27.39
C ALA A 1153 5.27 4.18 28.10
N PRO A 1154 4.24 4.95 28.52
CA PRO A 1154 3.11 4.42 29.27
C PRO A 1154 2.42 3.23 28.61
N ALA A 1155 2.26 3.25 27.28
CA ALA A 1155 1.65 2.14 26.54
C ALA A 1155 2.46 0.84 26.65
N GLN A 1156 3.79 0.92 26.47
CA GLN A 1156 4.69 -0.23 26.62
C GLN A 1156 4.68 -0.75 28.06
N TRP A 1157 4.71 0.15 29.04
CA TRP A 1157 4.60 -0.19 30.44
C TRP A 1157 3.30 -0.93 30.77
N HIS A 1158 2.16 -0.38 30.35
CA HIS A 1158 0.85 -1.00 30.56
C HIS A 1158 0.75 -2.38 29.92
N ALA A 1159 1.25 -2.55 28.70
CA ALA A 1159 1.30 -3.85 28.03
C ALA A 1159 2.16 -4.87 28.81
N SER A 1160 3.26 -4.42 29.42
CA SER A 1160 4.13 -5.27 30.24
C SER A 1160 3.48 -5.74 31.55
N LEU A 1161 2.63 -4.90 32.15
CA LEU A 1161 1.88 -5.19 33.38
C LEU A 1161 0.68 -6.10 33.11
N ALA A 1162 -0.04 -5.84 32.01
CA ALA A 1162 -1.23 -6.58 31.63
C ALA A 1162 -0.93 -8.06 31.29
N GLY A 1163 0.21 -8.33 30.63
CA GLY A 1163 0.61 -9.69 30.25
C GLY A 1163 -0.32 -10.34 29.21
N GLN A 1164 -0.21 -11.65 29.07
CA GLN A 1164 -1.10 -12.49 28.26
C GLN A 1164 -1.58 -13.71 29.06
N PRO A 1165 -2.79 -14.24 28.78
CA PRO A 1165 -3.78 -13.76 27.80
C PRO A 1165 -4.55 -12.51 28.27
N ALA A 1166 -5.31 -11.89 27.36
CA ALA A 1166 -6.10 -10.70 27.65
C ALA A 1166 -7.17 -10.97 28.73
N GLY A 1167 -7.09 -10.21 29.84
CA GLY A 1167 -8.04 -10.27 30.96
C GLY A 1167 -8.41 -8.88 31.50
N TRP A 1168 -9.02 -8.82 32.69
CA TRP A 1168 -9.53 -7.57 33.27
C TRP A 1168 -8.50 -6.44 33.36
N LEU A 1169 -7.25 -6.74 33.76
CA LEU A 1169 -6.19 -5.74 33.90
C LEU A 1169 -5.81 -5.13 32.55
N SER A 1170 -5.75 -5.96 31.50
CA SER A 1170 -5.51 -5.50 30.14
C SER A 1170 -6.65 -4.60 29.65
N ALA A 1171 -7.90 -4.95 29.93
CA ALA A 1171 -9.06 -4.14 29.57
C ALA A 1171 -9.02 -2.79 30.30
N LEU A 1172 -8.68 -2.81 31.59
CA LEU A 1172 -8.58 -1.62 32.43
C LEU A 1172 -7.46 -0.69 31.99
N LEU A 1173 -6.27 -1.21 31.63
CA LEU A 1173 -5.12 -0.37 31.27
C LEU A 1173 -5.15 0.15 29.84
N ARG A 1174 -5.89 -0.52 28.94
CA ARG A 1174 -5.95 -0.18 27.50
C ARG A 1174 -7.20 0.59 27.09
N SER A 1175 -8.25 0.56 27.90
CA SER A 1175 -9.47 1.29 27.58
C SER A 1175 -9.22 2.80 27.66
N ILE A 1176 -9.51 3.53 26.58
CA ILE A 1176 -9.43 5.00 26.56
C ILE A 1176 -10.49 5.62 27.51
N SER A 1177 -11.61 4.91 27.72
CA SER A 1177 -12.71 5.39 28.56
C SER A 1177 -13.38 4.25 29.30
N LEU A 1178 -13.92 4.56 30.47
CA LEU A 1178 -14.72 3.66 31.29
C LEU A 1178 -16.20 4.07 31.21
N LEU A 1179 -17.08 3.11 31.42
CA LEU A 1179 -18.52 3.35 31.45
C LEU A 1179 -18.94 3.71 32.89
N GLN A 1180 -19.52 4.89 33.08
CA GLN A 1180 -20.12 5.32 34.34
C GLN A 1180 -21.63 5.53 34.12
N GLY A 1181 -22.44 4.56 34.56
CA GLY A 1181 -23.86 4.51 34.19
C GLY A 1181 -24.01 4.26 32.68
N ASN A 1182 -24.48 5.27 31.94
CA ASN A 1182 -24.66 5.21 30.49
C ASN A 1182 -23.67 6.08 29.71
N ASP A 1183 -22.80 6.80 30.42
CA ASP A 1183 -21.90 7.79 29.84
C ASP A 1183 -20.45 7.30 29.92
N TYR A 1184 -19.63 7.71 28.96
CA TYR A 1184 -18.20 7.44 28.98
C TYR A 1184 -17.46 8.53 29.75
N VAL A 1185 -16.55 8.07 30.62
CA VAL A 1185 -15.62 8.93 31.34
C VAL A 1185 -14.19 8.54 30.99
N GLU A 1186 -13.29 9.52 31.00
CA GLU A 1186 -11.87 9.31 30.77
C GLU A 1186 -11.30 8.28 31.76
N ASN A 1187 -10.48 7.36 31.25
CA ASN A 1187 -9.85 6.35 32.10
C ASN A 1187 -8.63 6.90 32.84
N ARG A 1188 -8.88 7.55 33.98
CA ARG A 1188 -7.81 8.07 34.87
C ARG A 1188 -7.02 6.98 35.59
N ILE A 1189 -7.51 5.73 35.61
CA ILE A 1189 -6.82 4.61 36.27
C ILE A 1189 -5.57 4.22 35.49
N ALA A 1190 -5.64 4.20 34.15
CA ALA A 1190 -4.46 3.98 33.31
C ALA A 1190 -3.38 5.06 33.56
N THR A 1191 -3.77 6.34 33.68
CA THR A 1191 -2.84 7.44 34.00
C THR A 1191 -2.22 7.29 35.39
N LEU A 1192 -2.97 6.77 36.37
CA LEU A 1192 -2.45 6.52 37.72
C LEU A 1192 -1.39 5.41 37.74
N LEU A 1193 -1.56 4.40 36.88
CA LEU A 1193 -0.67 3.23 36.75
C LEU A 1193 0.48 3.44 35.76
N ALA A 1194 0.59 4.62 35.15
CA ALA A 1194 1.72 5.02 34.33
C ALA A 1194 3.04 4.98 35.13
N PRO A 1195 4.18 4.69 34.48
CA PRO A 1195 5.44 4.49 35.17
C PRO A 1195 5.96 5.82 35.74
N LYS A 1196 6.34 5.82 37.01
CA LYS A 1196 6.94 6.99 37.70
C LYS A 1196 8.25 6.61 38.37
N HIS A 1197 9.14 7.58 38.55
CA HIS A 1197 10.37 7.36 39.29
C HIS A 1197 10.08 6.96 40.74
N TYR A 1198 10.84 6.00 41.25
CA TYR A 1198 10.73 5.46 42.61
C TYR A 1198 9.37 4.78 42.89
N GLN A 1199 8.68 4.35 41.84
CA GLN A 1199 7.47 3.56 41.94
C GLN A 1199 7.82 2.08 42.04
N ARG A 1200 7.12 1.35 42.91
CA ARG A 1200 7.13 -0.11 42.96
C ARG A 1200 5.77 -0.64 42.56
N VAL A 1201 5.73 -1.56 41.61
CA VAL A 1201 4.49 -2.23 41.19
C VAL A 1201 4.61 -3.72 41.48
N THR A 1202 3.55 -4.30 42.06
CA THR A 1202 3.45 -5.74 42.28
C THR A 1202 2.20 -6.30 41.61
N VAL A 1203 2.36 -7.31 40.75
CA VAL A 1203 1.26 -8.02 40.09
C VAL A 1203 1.22 -9.45 40.61
N LEU A 1204 0.12 -9.85 41.22
CA LEU A 1204 -0.17 -11.22 41.63
C LEU A 1204 -0.86 -11.94 40.48
N THR A 1205 -0.37 -13.11 40.08
CA THR A 1205 -0.98 -13.94 39.03
C THR A 1205 -1.28 -15.36 39.52
N ASP A 1206 -2.18 -16.06 38.82
CA ASP A 1206 -2.35 -17.50 38.94
C ASP A 1206 -1.22 -18.29 38.22
N ARG A 1207 -1.31 -19.63 38.22
CA ARG A 1207 -0.37 -20.52 37.50
C ARG A 1207 -0.37 -20.34 35.98
N LEU A 1208 -1.45 -19.83 35.41
CA LEU A 1208 -1.62 -19.60 33.98
C LEU A 1208 -1.14 -18.18 33.57
N GLY A 1209 -0.71 -17.37 34.52
CA GLY A 1209 -0.25 -16.00 34.29
C GLY A 1209 -1.37 -14.95 34.30
N HIS A 1210 -2.60 -15.33 34.66
CA HIS A 1210 -3.70 -14.37 34.72
C HIS A 1210 -3.56 -13.44 35.93
N PRO A 1211 -3.69 -12.10 35.76
CA PRO A 1211 -3.60 -11.16 36.86
C PRO A 1211 -4.78 -11.31 37.82
N ILE A 1212 -4.48 -11.44 39.11
CA ILE A 1212 -5.44 -11.52 40.21
C ILE A 1212 -5.51 -10.18 40.95
N ASN A 1213 -4.37 -9.53 41.17
CA ASN A 1213 -4.27 -8.31 41.97
C ASN A 1213 -3.09 -7.45 41.49
N VAL A 1214 -3.26 -6.14 41.47
CA VAL A 1214 -2.17 -5.17 41.24
C VAL A 1214 -2.08 -4.22 42.43
N LYS A 1215 -0.88 -4.05 42.97
CA LYS A 1215 -0.57 -3.04 44.00
C LYS A 1215 0.54 -2.12 43.50
N VAL A 1216 0.38 -0.83 43.77
CA VAL A 1216 1.34 0.21 43.40
C VAL A 1216 1.72 0.98 44.65
N PHE A 1217 3.02 1.23 44.81
CA PHE A 1217 3.63 1.92 45.94
C PHE A 1217 4.54 3.04 45.43
N GLY A 1218 4.59 4.18 46.13
CA GLY A 1218 5.43 5.33 45.75
C GLY A 1218 4.91 6.14 44.56
N GLY A 1219 5.76 7.03 44.01
CA GLY A 1219 5.43 7.87 42.85
C GLY A 1219 4.65 9.16 43.15
N LEU A 1220 4.68 9.65 44.39
CA LEU A 1220 4.08 10.94 44.78
C LEU A 1220 5.08 12.10 44.61
N PRO A 1221 4.62 13.32 44.25
CA PRO A 1221 5.43 14.54 44.37
C PRO A 1221 5.90 14.69 45.82
N SER A 1222 7.10 15.23 46.04
CA SER A 1222 7.75 15.38 47.35
C SER A 1222 7.04 16.30 48.36
N SER A 1223 5.75 16.61 48.18
CA SER A 1223 5.01 17.60 48.97
C SER A 1223 3.62 17.14 49.46
N GLY A 1224 3.45 15.89 49.91
CA GLY A 1224 2.23 15.44 50.57
C GLY A 1224 2.40 14.16 51.40
N PRO A 1225 1.71 14.00 52.55
CA PRO A 1225 2.00 12.94 53.51
C PRO A 1225 1.40 11.58 53.12
N THR A 1226 2.27 10.58 53.18
CA THR A 1226 2.08 9.14 53.48
C THR A 1226 1.20 8.26 52.58
N ASP A 1227 1.84 7.16 52.16
CA ASP A 1227 1.33 5.93 51.55
C ASP A 1227 -0.15 5.64 51.82
N VAL A 1228 -0.99 5.86 50.81
CA VAL A 1228 -2.32 5.25 50.74
C VAL A 1228 -2.23 4.05 49.79
N PRO A 1229 -2.32 2.80 50.30
CA PRO A 1229 -2.38 1.64 49.43
C PRO A 1229 -3.72 1.64 48.68
N LEU A 1230 -3.65 1.71 47.35
CA LEU A 1230 -4.80 1.51 46.47
C LEU A 1230 -4.85 0.02 46.12
N ALA A 1231 -5.77 -0.72 46.74
CA ALA A 1231 -6.08 -2.09 46.37
C ALA A 1231 -7.20 -2.06 45.33
N VAL A 1232 -6.91 -2.54 44.12
CA VAL A 1232 -7.95 -2.83 43.11
C VAL A 1232 -8.22 -4.33 43.21
N GLU A 1233 -9.33 -4.70 43.87
CA GLU A 1233 -9.83 -6.08 43.87
C GLU A 1233 -10.69 -6.32 42.62
N ALA A 1234 -10.49 -7.49 42.02
CA ALA A 1234 -11.07 -7.92 40.75
C ALA A 1234 -12.57 -8.24 40.82
#